data_AF-A0AA39ULJ0-F1
#
_entry.id   AF-A0AA39ULJ0-F1
#
_cell.length_a   1.000
_cell.length_b   1.000
_cell.length_c   1.000
_cell.angle_alpha   90.00
_cell.angle_beta   90.00
_cell.angle_gamma   90.00
#
_symmetry.space_group_name_H-M   'P 1'
#
loop_
_entity.id
_entity.type
_entity.pdbx_description
1 polymer ?
#
loop_
_entity_poly.entity_id
_entity_poly.type
_entity_poly.pdbx_seq_one_letter_code
_entity_poly.pdbx_strand_id
1 'polypeptide(L)'
;MAHNQPKTGALPVDNPLFTFRSSTSVTAHNQNSVAITPQETGALRGGRVSRNNPSMLGSLDDQVSGPSSPPTGAEDRFMPTLRLSRDREAEDPPAPKVRLVDAYHPSGQNILRRTRVNASNAIQRRDDHISFLQCRLNAGEAVDADVDMDHESQMVEQILQFEGENLDLKGMNESYLKQLREQGHLIKQQNETLKDEREFFQRKLESLEASMIEKSNSVLALRSSLAATPSNRSKTRTVAVNAHHINLPIINIAPDSEASSRAASSSELTSTSVAVSADQEPITRLGPAAPTTAPASIPGRIQTPIPVLVAGQTHTVGAPPPVFAMPTPTERPPPVTIATNTSSTVPAMQQSNIVVNTSLPAPGTSMLAHPLPDQLEGIDFSNPDIPSSAVINALTLLMNAMKTGKTSVEGRRVSRKPGTRDHWIQVKRAGKLQLTRAQELRYNALVREVWREVFDVERLNDFISYTPADPEGVVSYNLDDGDGPDERFTLDFSEGWRRSNWNTTILNKIVIKVKNTNESNRDWNLPFISDEYISALLWNQLEQCQGYYQKSLAKWISSEDRFESPTEIAARVGVTVEKEYHGKRIRSAQTRKFQRRTGVVTNVIALKTESNAPDLQYWNLLKKILEQLGHHGMSPEESGTQMSNGMTMQVFIVRLCKWRAPQVTEHLKLIDNMGKLPALQGRKASRPTERVWSDTDYDGRAPPGLPRAMYNDAWLKDLSRASVEELQISEEAFEFLNLAVQNL
;
A
#
# COMPACT_ATOMS: atom_id res chain seq x y z
N MET A 1 -29.97 69.00 -13.25
CA MET A 1 -31.16 69.26 -14.09
C MET A 1 -31.04 68.41 -15.36
N ALA A 2 -32.11 67.65 -15.68
CA ALA A 2 -32.39 66.90 -16.92
C ALA A 2 -31.36 65.82 -17.35
N HIS A 3 -31.64 64.54 -17.09
CA HIS A 3 -32.34 63.58 -17.98
C HIS A 3 -31.52 63.12 -19.19
N ASN A 4 -31.10 61.84 -19.16
CA ASN A 4 -31.04 60.98 -20.34
C ASN A 4 -31.11 59.50 -19.93
N GLN A 5 -32.24 58.87 -20.22
CA GLN A 5 -32.39 57.40 -20.29
C GLN A 5 -32.09 56.92 -21.71
N PRO A 6 -31.67 55.65 -21.87
CA PRO A 6 -31.97 54.91 -23.08
C PRO A 6 -32.82 53.65 -22.78
N LYS A 7 -34.04 53.72 -23.33
CA LYS A 7 -34.79 52.69 -24.08
C LYS A 7 -34.54 51.20 -23.79
N THR A 8 -35.60 50.61 -23.26
CA THR A 8 -36.05 49.22 -23.35
C THR A 8 -36.12 48.70 -24.79
N GLY A 9 -35.54 47.51 -25.04
CA GLY A 9 -35.80 46.66 -26.20
C GLY A 9 -36.06 45.23 -25.74
N ALA A 10 -37.24 44.71 -26.04
CA ALA A 10 -37.72 43.40 -25.62
C ALA A 10 -37.48 42.32 -26.70
N LEU A 11 -37.00 41.14 -26.25
CA LEU A 11 -37.31 39.75 -26.65
C LEU A 11 -37.03 39.31 -28.13
N PRO A 12 -36.62 38.04 -28.39
CA PRO A 12 -37.32 36.84 -27.89
C PRO A 12 -36.46 35.72 -27.28
N VAL A 13 -37.18 35.01 -26.41
CA VAL A 13 -36.92 33.72 -25.78
C VAL A 13 -36.99 32.61 -26.83
N ASP A 14 -36.01 31.71 -26.84
CA ASP A 14 -36.16 30.30 -27.26
C ASP A 14 -34.88 29.52 -26.92
N ASN A 15 -34.93 28.67 -25.87
CA ASN A 15 -34.51 27.26 -25.90
C ASN A 15 -34.43 26.61 -24.50
N PRO A 16 -34.57 25.26 -24.41
CA PRO A 16 -35.50 24.64 -23.48
C PRO A 16 -34.89 24.02 -22.23
N LEU A 17 -35.71 23.97 -21.17
CA LEU A 17 -35.52 23.17 -19.97
C LEU A 17 -35.45 21.66 -20.29
N PHE A 18 -34.36 21.02 -19.87
CA PHE A 18 -34.34 19.57 -19.62
C PHE A 18 -34.88 19.31 -18.20
N THR A 19 -36.11 18.81 -18.13
CA THR A 19 -36.70 18.24 -16.92
C THR A 19 -36.42 16.74 -16.90
N PHE A 20 -35.70 16.25 -15.89
CA PHE A 20 -35.62 14.81 -15.62
C PHE A 20 -36.90 14.37 -14.90
N ARG A 21 -37.70 13.57 -15.61
CA ARG A 21 -38.86 12.86 -15.05
C ARG A 21 -38.38 11.69 -14.19
N SER A 22 -38.66 11.78 -12.91
CA SER A 22 -38.81 10.63 -12.00
C SER A 22 -40.15 9.96 -12.27
N SER A 23 -40.17 8.65 -12.57
CA SER A 23 -41.30 7.74 -12.31
C SER A 23 -41.00 6.31 -12.79
N THR A 24 -40.87 5.39 -11.84
CA THR A 24 -41.47 4.06 -11.95
C THR A 24 -41.91 3.62 -10.55
N SER A 25 -43.21 3.76 -10.31
CA SER A 25 -43.95 3.12 -9.23
C SER A 25 -44.12 1.63 -9.52
N VAL A 26 -43.80 0.78 -8.56
CA VAL A 26 -44.38 -0.57 -8.45
C VAL A 26 -45.08 -0.65 -7.10
N THR A 27 -46.41 -0.74 -7.18
CA THR A 27 -47.33 -0.98 -6.07
C THR A 27 -47.37 -2.47 -5.78
N ALA A 28 -47.11 -2.87 -4.54
CA ALA A 28 -47.61 -4.14 -4.01
C ALA A 28 -48.00 -3.95 -2.55
N HIS A 29 -49.28 -4.22 -2.28
CA HIS A 29 -49.89 -4.32 -0.96
C HIS A 29 -49.08 -5.20 0.00
N ASN A 30 -48.93 -4.77 1.25
CA ASN A 30 -49.28 -5.66 2.35
C ASN A 30 -49.75 -4.87 3.57
N GLN A 31 -50.96 -5.21 4.01
CA GLN A 31 -51.58 -4.74 5.23
C GLN A 31 -51.02 -5.57 6.39
N ASN A 32 -50.63 -4.92 7.49
CA ASN A 32 -50.75 -5.49 8.83
C ASN A 32 -50.51 -4.38 9.87
N SER A 33 -51.61 -3.73 10.24
CA SER A 33 -51.71 -2.94 11.45
C SER A 33 -51.96 -3.86 12.64
N VAL A 34 -51.05 -3.91 13.60
CA VAL A 34 -51.36 -4.37 14.96
C VAL A 34 -51.19 -3.16 15.88
N ALA A 35 -52.32 -2.68 16.37
CA ALA A 35 -52.41 -1.68 17.42
C ALA A 35 -52.07 -2.33 18.76
N ILE A 36 -51.19 -1.70 19.54
CA ILE A 36 -51.08 -1.94 20.99
C ILE A 36 -51.03 -0.57 21.66
N THR A 37 -52.11 -0.24 22.36
CA THR A 37 -52.15 0.80 23.39
C THR A 37 -52.29 0.14 24.77
N PRO A 38 -51.87 0.84 25.83
CA PRO A 38 -51.36 0.24 27.06
C PRO A 38 -52.44 0.06 28.13
N GLN A 39 -52.20 -0.84 29.08
CA GLN A 39 -52.89 -0.79 30.36
C GLN A 39 -51.93 -1.00 31.53
N GLU A 40 -51.79 0.06 32.31
CA GLU A 40 -51.27 0.09 33.66
C GLU A 40 -52.17 -0.69 34.62
N THR A 41 -51.56 -1.38 35.56
CA THR A 41 -51.89 -1.57 37.00
C THR A 41 -50.89 -2.61 37.49
N GLY A 42 -50.22 -2.53 38.65
CA GLY A 42 -50.47 -1.81 39.87
C GLY A 42 -50.03 -2.72 41.03
N ALA A 43 -48.79 -2.52 41.49
CA ALA A 43 -48.35 -2.57 42.89
C ALA A 43 -48.33 -3.89 43.74
N LEU A 44 -47.21 -4.00 44.49
CA LEU A 44 -47.01 -4.47 45.89
C LEU A 44 -46.44 -5.88 46.21
N ARG A 45 -45.35 -5.82 46.99
CA ARG A 45 -44.81 -6.76 48.03
C ARG A 45 -44.36 -8.14 47.54
N GLY A 46 -43.25 -8.73 47.99
CA GLY A 46 -42.26 -8.44 49.00
C GLY A 46 -41.49 -9.74 49.29
N GLY A 47 -40.36 -9.65 50.01
CA GLY A 47 -39.81 -10.77 50.79
C GLY A 47 -38.53 -11.43 50.30
N ARG A 48 -37.45 -11.17 51.05
CA ARG A 48 -36.25 -12.02 51.19
C ARG A 48 -36.65 -13.48 51.46
N VAL A 49 -35.77 -14.44 51.12
CA VAL A 49 -35.16 -15.37 52.08
C VAL A 49 -34.07 -16.23 51.41
N SER A 50 -32.96 -16.32 52.15
CA SER A 50 -31.77 -17.15 51.97
C SER A 50 -32.05 -18.64 52.12
N ARG A 51 -31.30 -19.52 51.43
CA ARG A 51 -31.19 -20.94 51.79
C ARG A 51 -29.75 -21.45 51.70
N ASN A 52 -29.23 -21.79 52.88
CA ASN A 52 -28.09 -22.65 53.14
C ASN A 52 -28.44 -24.14 52.93
N ASN A 53 -27.43 -24.93 52.56
CA ASN A 53 -27.00 -26.28 53.02
C ASN A 53 -27.96 -27.14 53.89
N PRO A 54 -27.91 -28.48 53.76
CA PRO A 54 -26.93 -29.23 54.56
C PRO A 54 -26.33 -30.53 53.95
N SER A 55 -25.20 -30.86 54.54
CA SER A 55 -24.39 -32.09 54.53
C SER A 55 -25.05 -33.30 55.19
N MET A 56 -24.65 -34.52 54.79
CA MET A 56 -24.73 -35.75 55.61
C MET A 56 -23.61 -36.75 55.26
N LEU A 57 -23.13 -37.42 56.31
CA LEU A 57 -22.03 -38.36 56.44
C LEU A 57 -22.28 -39.76 55.83
N GLY A 58 -21.19 -40.50 55.59
CA GLY A 58 -21.17 -41.97 55.52
C GLY A 58 -19.74 -42.52 55.51
N SER A 59 -19.31 -43.06 56.67
CA SER A 59 -18.03 -43.74 56.96
C SER A 59 -18.21 -45.26 56.86
N LEU A 60 -17.17 -46.02 56.47
CA LEU A 60 -16.70 -47.26 57.13
C LEU A 60 -15.56 -47.94 56.34
N ASP A 61 -14.42 -48.10 57.03
CA ASP A 61 -13.45 -49.21 57.13
C ASP A 61 -13.32 -50.24 55.97
N ASP A 62 -12.10 -50.60 55.56
CA ASP A 62 -11.28 -51.60 56.29
C ASP A 62 -9.86 -51.80 55.70
N GLN A 63 -9.02 -52.40 56.53
CA GLN A 63 -7.55 -52.57 56.49
C GLN A 63 -7.00 -53.52 55.41
N VAL A 64 -5.68 -53.44 55.14
CA VAL A 64 -4.68 -54.55 55.30
C VAL A 64 -3.28 -54.12 54.80
N SER A 65 -2.34 -54.05 55.76
CA SER A 65 -0.92 -54.48 55.80
C SER A 65 0.06 -54.28 54.62
N GLY A 66 1.21 -53.63 54.92
CA GLY A 66 2.45 -53.55 54.10
C GLY A 66 3.32 -54.82 54.17
N PRO A 67 4.68 -54.77 54.22
CA PRO A 67 5.66 -53.73 53.85
C PRO A 67 6.82 -54.29 52.95
N SER A 68 7.82 -53.45 52.64
CA SER A 68 9.29 -53.77 52.62
C SER A 68 10.07 -53.15 51.43
N SER A 69 11.17 -52.48 51.78
CA SER A 69 12.28 -52.05 50.92
C SER A 69 13.43 -53.08 50.99
N PRO A 70 14.65 -52.77 50.49
CA PRO A 70 15.24 -52.99 49.16
C PRO A 70 16.32 -54.12 49.22
N PRO A 71 17.23 -54.36 48.22
CA PRO A 71 18.49 -53.58 48.14
C PRO A 71 19.25 -53.56 46.78
N THR A 72 20.37 -52.83 46.82
CA THR A 72 21.55 -52.66 45.94
C THR A 72 22.38 -53.90 45.55
N GLY A 73 23.14 -53.75 44.45
CA GLY A 73 24.37 -54.49 44.10
C GLY A 73 24.23 -55.32 42.80
N ALA A 74 25.24 -55.63 41.99
CA ALA A 74 26.64 -55.24 41.75
C ALA A 74 27.08 -56.04 40.49
N GLU A 75 28.19 -55.63 39.84
CA GLU A 75 29.07 -56.50 39.00
C GLU A 75 28.51 -57.05 37.66
N ASP A 76 29.26 -57.40 36.60
CA ASP A 76 30.64 -57.25 36.12
C ASP A 76 30.68 -57.96 34.72
N ARG A 77 31.70 -57.68 33.90
CA ARG A 77 32.14 -58.44 32.67
C ARG A 77 31.31 -58.39 31.37
N PHE A 78 31.93 -57.87 30.29
CA PHE A 78 32.62 -58.67 29.25
C PHE A 78 33.08 -57.77 28.08
N MET A 79 34.39 -57.73 27.82
CA MET A 79 34.98 -57.47 26.50
C MET A 79 34.96 -58.78 25.68
N PRO A 80 34.90 -58.74 24.35
CA PRO A 80 36.16 -58.91 23.60
C PRO A 80 36.28 -58.10 22.28
N THR A 81 37.49 -57.57 22.12
CA THR A 81 38.36 -57.50 20.91
C THR A 81 37.84 -57.87 19.51
N LEU A 82 38.16 -56.95 18.59
CA LEU A 82 38.77 -57.10 17.25
C LEU A 82 38.11 -58.01 16.20
N ARG A 83 37.72 -57.41 15.08
CA ARG A 83 37.98 -57.98 13.74
C ARG A 83 38.17 -56.91 12.67
N LEU A 84 39.32 -57.00 12.01
CA LEU A 84 39.73 -56.31 10.79
C LEU A 84 38.92 -56.79 9.57
N SER A 85 38.82 -55.85 8.62
CA SER A 85 38.79 -56.00 7.16
C SER A 85 37.63 -56.74 6.49
N ARG A 86 36.88 -56.01 5.66
CA ARG A 86 36.61 -56.47 4.29
C ARG A 86 36.32 -55.31 3.35
N ASP A 87 37.16 -55.23 2.33
CA ASP A 87 37.02 -54.41 1.13
C ASP A 87 35.62 -54.56 0.53
N ARG A 88 35.00 -53.44 0.16
CA ARG A 88 33.82 -53.44 -0.69
C ARG A 88 34.11 -52.59 -1.92
N GLU A 89 34.19 -53.31 -3.02
CA GLU A 89 34.37 -52.86 -4.38
C GLU A 89 33.35 -51.79 -4.76
N ALA A 90 33.81 -50.85 -5.59
CA ALA A 90 33.03 -49.81 -6.21
C ALA A 90 32.03 -50.43 -7.22
N GLU A 91 30.74 -50.28 -6.96
CA GLU A 91 29.70 -50.42 -7.99
C GLU A 91 29.29 -49.02 -8.46
N ASP A 92 29.34 -48.83 -9.79
CA ASP A 92 28.85 -47.65 -10.49
C ASP A 92 27.35 -47.41 -10.22
N PRO A 93 26.93 -46.16 -9.95
CA PRO A 93 25.52 -45.86 -9.74
C PRO A 93 24.74 -45.91 -11.07
N PRO A 94 23.57 -46.58 -11.13
CA PRO A 94 22.76 -46.61 -12.34
C PRO A 94 22.13 -45.24 -12.63
N ALA A 95 22.09 -44.90 -13.92
CA ALA A 95 21.55 -43.65 -14.46
C ALA A 95 20.11 -43.33 -13.98
N PRO A 96 19.77 -42.05 -13.76
CA PRO A 96 18.47 -41.65 -13.26
C PRO A 96 17.37 -41.87 -14.31
N LYS A 97 16.41 -42.75 -14.00
CA LYS A 97 15.14 -42.87 -14.73
C LYS A 97 14.31 -41.62 -14.51
N VAL A 98 14.19 -40.79 -15.54
CA VAL A 98 13.24 -39.67 -15.59
C VAL A 98 11.81 -40.25 -15.59
N ARG A 99 11.12 -40.16 -14.46
CA ARG A 99 9.68 -40.39 -14.37
C ARG A 99 8.97 -39.08 -14.73
N LEU A 100 8.14 -39.15 -15.77
CA LEU A 100 7.14 -38.13 -16.10
C LEU A 100 6.17 -38.02 -14.90
N VAL A 101 6.17 -36.86 -14.23
CA VAL A 101 5.29 -36.59 -13.10
C VAL A 101 3.98 -36.04 -13.66
N ASP A 102 2.95 -36.87 -13.66
CA ASP A 102 1.58 -36.41 -13.89
C ASP A 102 1.16 -35.42 -12.80
N ALA A 103 0.57 -34.31 -13.22
CA ALA A 103 0.15 -33.21 -12.35
C ALA A 103 -0.85 -33.68 -11.28
N TYR A 104 -0.37 -33.79 -10.04
CA TYR A 104 -1.18 -34.11 -8.89
C TYR A 104 -2.04 -32.90 -8.49
N HIS A 105 -3.32 -32.91 -8.84
CA HIS A 105 -4.33 -32.01 -8.27
C HIS A 105 -4.84 -32.61 -6.95
N PRO A 106 -4.49 -32.06 -5.76
CA PRO A 106 -5.08 -32.53 -4.53
C PRO A 106 -6.57 -32.20 -4.51
N SER A 107 -7.41 -33.20 -4.27
CA SER A 107 -8.86 -33.02 -4.11
C SER A 107 -9.15 -32.05 -2.95
N GLY A 108 -10.21 -31.25 -3.07
CA GLY A 108 -10.60 -30.26 -2.06
C GLY A 108 -10.78 -30.82 -0.65
N GLN A 109 -11.06 -32.13 -0.51
CA GLN A 109 -11.16 -32.80 0.79
C GLN A 109 -9.81 -32.95 1.50
N ASN A 110 -8.69 -33.08 0.76
CA ASN A 110 -7.35 -33.14 1.35
C ASN A 110 -6.90 -31.76 1.86
N ILE A 111 -7.38 -30.69 1.23
CA ILE A 111 -7.13 -29.32 1.69
C ILE A 111 -7.87 -29.07 3.02
N LEU A 112 -9.15 -29.47 3.10
CA LEU A 112 -9.97 -29.31 4.31
C LEU A 112 -9.50 -30.16 5.50
N ARG A 113 -9.04 -31.40 5.25
CA ARG A 113 -8.42 -32.22 6.31
C ARG A 113 -7.12 -31.62 6.81
N ARG A 114 -6.28 -31.08 5.91
CA ARG A 114 -5.02 -30.40 6.30
C ARG A 114 -5.25 -29.12 7.09
N THR A 115 -6.24 -28.31 6.73
CA THR A 115 -6.57 -27.10 7.52
C THR A 115 -7.06 -27.45 8.92
N ARG A 116 -7.83 -28.54 9.08
CA ARG A 116 -8.32 -28.99 10.41
C ARG A 116 -7.19 -29.51 11.31
N VAL A 117 -6.25 -30.29 10.76
CA VAL A 117 -5.07 -30.77 11.49
C VAL A 117 -4.14 -29.61 11.88
N ASN A 118 -3.97 -28.63 11.00
CA ASN A 118 -3.16 -27.44 11.30
C ASN A 118 -3.78 -26.56 12.39
N ALA A 119 -5.12 -26.40 12.40
CA ALA A 119 -5.82 -25.68 13.46
C ALA A 119 -5.67 -26.39 14.82
N SER A 120 -5.83 -27.71 14.85
CA SER A 120 -5.66 -28.50 16.09
C SER A 120 -4.23 -28.41 16.65
N ASN A 121 -3.22 -28.43 15.79
CA ASN A 121 -1.82 -28.29 16.20
C ASN A 121 -1.47 -26.86 16.66
N ALA A 122 -2.14 -25.83 16.13
CA ALA A 122 -1.97 -24.46 16.57
C ALA A 122 -2.57 -24.23 17.96
N ILE A 123 -3.73 -24.85 18.25
CA ILE A 123 -4.36 -24.83 19.57
C ILE A 123 -3.46 -25.53 20.60
N GLN A 124 -2.95 -26.74 20.28
CA GLN A 124 -2.07 -27.47 21.18
C GLN A 124 -0.81 -26.66 21.57
N ARG A 125 -0.17 -25.97 20.62
CA ARG A 125 1.02 -25.16 20.91
C ARG A 125 0.72 -23.93 21.76
N ARG A 126 -0.47 -23.36 21.61
CA ARG A 126 -0.92 -22.26 22.46
C ARG A 126 -1.10 -22.75 23.89
N ASP A 127 -1.66 -23.94 24.07
CA ASP A 127 -1.87 -24.54 25.38
C ASP A 127 -0.53 -24.97 26.03
N ASP A 128 0.41 -25.50 25.25
CA ASP A 128 1.77 -25.84 25.71
C ASP A 128 2.54 -24.56 26.15
N HIS A 129 2.40 -23.46 25.40
CA HIS A 129 3.03 -22.18 25.74
C HIS A 129 2.40 -21.53 26.98
N ILE A 130 1.08 -21.58 27.11
CA ILE A 130 0.36 -21.12 28.32
C ILE A 130 0.81 -21.95 29.54
N SER A 131 0.93 -23.28 29.38
CA SER A 131 1.40 -24.18 30.45
C SER A 131 2.85 -23.87 30.84
N PHE A 132 3.72 -23.55 29.88
CA PHE A 132 5.10 -23.14 30.13
C PHE A 132 5.18 -21.82 30.92
N LEU A 133 4.38 -20.82 30.55
CA LEU A 133 4.31 -19.54 31.27
C LEU A 133 3.75 -19.71 32.69
N GLN A 134 2.76 -20.58 32.87
CA GLN A 134 2.24 -20.93 34.20
C GLN A 134 3.27 -21.66 35.07
N CYS A 135 4.07 -22.56 34.50
CA CYS A 135 5.18 -23.19 35.22
C CYS A 135 6.25 -22.17 35.66
N ARG A 136 6.59 -21.18 34.83
CA ARG A 136 7.52 -20.10 35.20
C ARG A 136 6.96 -19.19 36.30
N LEU A 137 5.68 -18.81 36.20
CA LEU A 137 4.99 -18.03 37.24
C LEU A 137 4.98 -18.76 38.60
N ASN A 138 4.76 -20.08 38.58
CA ASN A 138 4.76 -20.89 39.80
C ASN A 138 6.17 -21.14 40.36
N ALA A 139 7.23 -21.01 39.55
CA ALA A 139 8.61 -21.21 39.98
C ALA A 139 9.19 -20.03 40.79
N GLY A 140 8.43 -18.94 40.98
CA GLY A 140 8.85 -17.82 41.84
C GLY A 140 10.08 -17.07 41.33
N GLU A 141 10.42 -17.22 40.05
CA GLU A 141 11.55 -16.55 39.42
C GLU A 141 11.17 -15.08 39.21
N ALA A 142 11.57 -14.22 40.14
CA ALA A 142 11.45 -12.77 40.03
C ALA A 142 12.44 -12.26 38.97
N VAL A 143 12.08 -12.46 37.71
CA VAL A 143 12.70 -11.78 36.58
C VAL A 143 12.21 -10.33 36.57
N ASP A 144 13.09 -9.38 36.25
CA ASP A 144 12.77 -7.97 36.01
C ASP A 144 11.67 -7.85 34.93
N ALA A 145 10.42 -8.02 35.35
CA ALA A 145 9.24 -8.14 34.49
C ALA A 145 8.95 -6.86 33.70
N ASP A 146 9.53 -5.73 34.11
CA ASP A 146 9.30 -4.43 33.48
C ASP A 146 10.01 -4.27 32.13
N VAL A 147 11.11 -5.00 31.87
CA VAL A 147 11.87 -4.86 30.59
C VAL A 147 11.33 -5.79 29.50
N ASP A 148 10.92 -7.01 29.86
CA ASP A 148 10.42 -7.99 28.88
C ASP A 148 8.98 -7.71 28.43
N MET A 149 8.14 -7.14 29.31
CA MET A 149 6.78 -6.72 28.94
C MET A 149 6.76 -5.63 27.87
N ASP A 150 7.71 -4.68 27.93
CA ASP A 150 7.80 -3.61 26.93
C ASP A 150 8.24 -4.14 25.57
N HIS A 151 9.14 -5.13 25.52
CA HIS A 151 9.56 -5.74 24.26
C HIS A 151 8.48 -6.63 23.65
N GLU A 152 7.79 -7.44 24.46
CA GLU A 152 6.70 -8.29 23.99
C GLU A 152 5.49 -7.44 23.54
N SER A 153 5.18 -6.37 24.26
CA SER A 153 4.18 -5.38 23.87
C SER A 153 4.57 -4.68 22.56
N GLN A 154 5.85 -4.36 22.35
CA GLN A 154 6.37 -3.79 21.10
C GLN A 154 6.34 -4.79 19.91
N MET A 155 6.49 -6.09 20.18
CA MET A 155 6.40 -7.13 19.14
C MET A 155 4.96 -7.42 18.74
N VAL A 156 4.06 -7.62 19.71
CA VAL A 156 2.61 -7.68 19.48
C VAL A 156 2.15 -6.39 18.80
N GLU A 157 2.84 -5.28 19.09
CA GLU A 157 2.56 -3.99 18.50
C GLU A 157 2.63 -3.99 16.99
N GLN A 158 3.77 -4.46 16.55
CA GLN A 158 4.08 -4.48 15.15
C GLN A 158 3.31 -5.59 14.43
N ILE A 159 3.11 -6.76 15.04
CA ILE A 159 2.32 -7.86 14.44
C ILE A 159 0.91 -7.39 14.10
N LEU A 160 0.22 -6.74 15.04
CA LEU A 160 -1.15 -6.31 14.80
C LEU A 160 -1.25 -5.09 13.86
N GLN A 161 -0.22 -4.22 13.83
CA GLN A 161 -0.10 -3.20 12.78
C GLN A 161 0.04 -3.86 11.40
N PHE A 162 0.81 -4.94 11.29
CA PHE A 162 0.90 -5.70 10.04
C PHE A 162 -0.39 -6.42 9.67
N GLU A 163 -1.17 -6.89 10.64
CA GLU A 163 -2.48 -7.48 10.34
C GLU A 163 -3.45 -6.44 9.80
N GLY A 164 -3.47 -5.23 10.38
CA GLY A 164 -4.26 -4.11 9.84
C GLY A 164 -3.83 -3.72 8.43
N GLU A 165 -2.52 -3.55 8.20
CA GLU A 165 -1.97 -3.24 6.88
C GLU A 165 -2.22 -4.38 5.86
N ASN A 166 -2.14 -5.65 6.29
CA ASN A 166 -2.48 -6.79 5.43
C ASN A 166 -3.96 -6.85 5.08
N LEU A 167 -4.85 -6.44 6.00
CA LEU A 167 -6.28 -6.37 5.72
C LEU A 167 -6.57 -5.30 4.67
N ASP A 168 -5.95 -4.12 4.80
CA ASP A 168 -6.06 -3.03 3.83
C ASP A 168 -5.46 -3.43 2.46
N LEU A 169 -4.31 -4.10 2.44
CA LEU A 169 -3.70 -4.68 1.23
C LEU A 169 -4.58 -5.77 0.59
N LYS A 170 -5.25 -6.59 1.41
CA LYS A 170 -6.18 -7.61 0.92
C LYS A 170 -7.41 -6.96 0.29
N GLY A 171 -7.97 -5.92 0.92
CA GLY A 171 -9.04 -5.11 0.35
C GLY A 171 -8.64 -4.46 -0.98
N MET A 172 -7.42 -3.93 -1.07
CA MET A 172 -6.87 -3.41 -2.33
C MET A 172 -6.74 -4.50 -3.42
N ASN A 173 -6.24 -5.69 -3.07
CA ASN A 173 -6.13 -6.79 -4.02
C ASN A 173 -7.52 -7.28 -4.48
N GLU A 174 -8.51 -7.32 -3.60
CA GLU A 174 -9.89 -7.66 -3.96
C GLU A 174 -10.53 -6.61 -4.87
N SER A 175 -10.29 -5.32 -4.59
CA SER A 175 -10.70 -4.19 -5.44
C SER A 175 -10.04 -4.25 -6.82
N TYR A 176 -8.73 -4.52 -6.88
CA TYR A 176 -8.00 -4.69 -8.13
C TYR A 176 -8.50 -5.91 -8.94
N LEU A 177 -8.79 -7.03 -8.27
CA LEU A 177 -9.40 -8.20 -8.91
C LEU A 177 -10.84 -7.94 -9.39
N LYS A 178 -11.58 -7.06 -8.73
CA LYS A 178 -12.90 -6.61 -9.18
C LYS A 178 -12.76 -5.76 -10.45
N GLN A 179 -11.83 -4.82 -10.48
CA GLN A 179 -11.54 -4.00 -11.66
C GLN A 179 -11.09 -4.86 -12.86
N LEU A 180 -10.24 -5.86 -12.64
CA LEU A 180 -9.84 -6.82 -13.69
C LEU A 180 -11.03 -7.64 -14.22
N ARG A 181 -11.98 -8.02 -13.36
CA ARG A 181 -13.22 -8.70 -13.78
C ARG A 181 -14.11 -7.78 -14.62
N GLU A 182 -14.25 -6.52 -14.22
CA GLU A 182 -15.02 -5.51 -14.96
C GLU A 182 -14.39 -5.23 -16.34
N GLN A 183 -13.07 -5.10 -16.42
CA GLN A 183 -12.37 -5.01 -17.71
C GLN A 183 -12.57 -6.26 -18.57
N GLY A 184 -12.52 -7.45 -17.97
CA GLY A 184 -12.82 -8.70 -18.66
C GLY A 184 -14.25 -8.74 -19.22
N HIS A 185 -15.23 -8.22 -18.46
CA HIS A 185 -16.61 -8.09 -18.92
C HIS A 185 -16.74 -7.10 -20.10
N LEU A 186 -16.05 -5.95 -20.03
CA LEU A 186 -16.06 -4.96 -21.12
C LEU A 186 -15.46 -5.53 -22.41
N ILE A 187 -14.32 -6.23 -22.30
CA ILE A 187 -13.69 -6.91 -23.45
C ILE A 187 -14.63 -7.97 -24.03
N LYS A 188 -15.30 -8.76 -23.17
CA LYS A 188 -16.26 -9.76 -23.62
C LYS A 188 -17.43 -9.12 -24.36
N GLN A 189 -17.96 -8.00 -23.85
CA GLN A 189 -19.03 -7.24 -24.47
C GLN A 189 -18.60 -6.69 -25.84
N GLN A 190 -17.40 -6.11 -25.95
CA GLN A 190 -16.86 -5.62 -27.22
C GLN A 190 -16.71 -6.76 -28.25
N ASN A 191 -16.23 -7.93 -27.83
CA ASN A 191 -16.12 -9.10 -28.71
C ASN A 191 -17.48 -9.61 -29.19
N GLU A 192 -18.51 -9.53 -28.34
CA GLU A 192 -19.88 -9.91 -28.70
C GLU A 192 -20.48 -8.91 -29.70
N THR A 193 -20.26 -7.61 -29.51
CA THR A 193 -20.63 -6.57 -30.49
C THR A 193 -19.94 -6.77 -31.83
N LEU A 194 -18.62 -7.04 -31.83
CA LEU A 194 -17.88 -7.32 -33.07
C LEU A 194 -18.37 -8.58 -33.78
N LYS A 195 -18.82 -9.59 -33.02
CA LYS A 195 -19.41 -10.80 -33.58
C LYS A 195 -20.75 -10.49 -34.25
N ASP A 196 -21.61 -9.70 -33.61
CA ASP A 196 -22.89 -9.28 -34.18
C ASP A 196 -22.70 -8.43 -35.45
N GLU A 197 -21.74 -7.51 -35.44
CA GLU A 197 -21.37 -6.72 -36.63
C GLU A 197 -20.88 -7.62 -37.77
N ARG A 198 -20.04 -8.61 -37.46
CA ARG A 198 -19.57 -9.58 -38.45
C ARG A 198 -20.73 -10.39 -39.04
N GLU A 199 -21.65 -10.87 -38.22
CA GLU A 199 -22.85 -11.59 -38.68
C GLU A 199 -23.76 -10.69 -39.53
N PHE A 200 -23.90 -9.41 -39.16
CA PHE A 200 -24.63 -8.43 -39.95
C PHE A 200 -24.01 -8.22 -41.34
N PHE A 201 -22.69 -8.03 -41.42
CA PHE A 201 -21.99 -7.90 -42.70
C PHE A 201 -22.09 -9.17 -43.54
N GLN A 202 -22.01 -10.35 -42.91
CA GLN A 202 -22.17 -11.63 -43.59
C GLN A 202 -23.55 -11.75 -44.24
N ARG A 203 -24.64 -11.43 -43.52
CA ARG A 203 -26.01 -11.42 -44.08
C ARG A 203 -26.16 -10.42 -45.22
N LYS A 204 -25.51 -9.25 -45.12
CA LYS A 204 -25.54 -8.24 -46.17
C LYS A 204 -24.82 -8.71 -47.43
N LEU A 205 -23.71 -9.42 -47.29
CA LEU A 205 -23.00 -10.05 -48.41
C LEU A 205 -23.85 -11.13 -49.07
N GLU A 206 -24.46 -12.02 -48.30
CA GLU A 206 -25.36 -13.07 -48.82
C GLU A 206 -26.58 -12.49 -49.54
N SER A 207 -27.17 -11.40 -49.01
CA SER A 207 -28.26 -10.68 -49.66
C SER A 207 -27.83 -10.04 -50.99
N LEU A 208 -26.63 -9.48 -51.04
CA LEU A 208 -26.08 -8.87 -52.25
C LEU A 208 -25.77 -9.94 -53.31
N GLU A 209 -25.22 -11.08 -52.90
CA GLU A 209 -25.00 -12.24 -53.76
C GLU A 209 -26.31 -12.78 -54.34
N ALA A 210 -27.34 -12.95 -53.51
CA ALA A 210 -28.67 -13.36 -53.97
C ALA A 210 -29.26 -12.37 -54.99
N SER A 211 -29.12 -11.06 -54.75
CA SER A 211 -29.57 -10.02 -55.69
C SER A 211 -28.78 -10.05 -57.01
N MET A 212 -27.47 -10.31 -56.97
CA MET A 212 -26.67 -10.47 -58.18
C MET A 212 -27.10 -11.70 -58.99
N ILE A 213 -27.39 -12.83 -58.32
CA ILE A 213 -27.91 -14.04 -58.97
C ILE A 213 -29.27 -13.76 -59.64
N GLU A 214 -30.19 -13.08 -58.94
CA GLU A 214 -31.49 -12.70 -59.47
C GLU A 214 -31.39 -11.78 -60.71
N LYS A 215 -30.52 -10.77 -60.65
CA LYS A 215 -30.25 -9.87 -61.79
C LYS A 215 -29.62 -10.62 -62.96
N SER A 216 -28.69 -11.54 -62.69
CA SER A 216 -28.08 -12.39 -63.72
C SER A 216 -29.11 -13.25 -64.42
N ASN A 217 -30.01 -13.89 -63.65
CA ASN A 217 -31.13 -14.66 -64.19
C ASN A 217 -32.10 -13.81 -65.01
N SER A 218 -32.37 -12.56 -64.56
CA SER A 218 -33.19 -11.61 -65.31
C SER A 218 -32.57 -11.23 -66.65
N VAL A 219 -31.24 -11.01 -66.68
CA VAL A 219 -30.49 -10.73 -67.92
C VAL A 219 -30.52 -11.94 -68.86
N LEU A 220 -30.36 -13.16 -68.32
CA LEU A 220 -30.48 -14.39 -69.12
C LEU A 220 -31.88 -14.54 -69.71
N ALA A 221 -32.94 -14.30 -68.93
CA ALA A 221 -34.32 -14.33 -69.40
C ALA A 221 -34.58 -13.30 -70.52
N LEU A 222 -34.07 -12.07 -70.37
CA LEU A 222 -34.15 -11.03 -71.41
C LEU A 222 -33.42 -11.45 -72.69
N ARG A 223 -32.23 -12.06 -72.57
CA ARG A 223 -31.49 -12.59 -73.72
C ARG A 223 -32.26 -13.70 -74.43
N SER A 224 -32.85 -14.64 -73.69
CA SER A 224 -33.70 -15.69 -74.25
C SER A 224 -34.94 -15.12 -74.95
N SER A 225 -35.56 -14.08 -74.39
CA SER A 225 -36.71 -13.40 -75.01
C SER A 225 -36.31 -12.67 -76.31
N LEU A 226 -35.16 -11.99 -76.33
CA LEU A 226 -34.65 -11.35 -77.55
C LEU A 226 -34.36 -12.38 -78.65
N ALA A 227 -33.73 -13.50 -78.31
CA ALA A 227 -33.42 -14.57 -79.26
C ALA A 227 -34.69 -15.26 -79.82
N ALA A 228 -35.79 -15.23 -79.08
CA ALA A 228 -37.07 -15.80 -79.48
C ALA A 228 -37.95 -14.86 -80.32
N THR A 229 -37.52 -13.63 -80.62
CA THR A 229 -38.26 -12.75 -81.53
C THR A 229 -38.04 -13.18 -82.99
N PRO A 230 -39.07 -13.68 -83.70
CA PRO A 230 -38.93 -14.05 -85.09
C PRO A 230 -38.69 -12.79 -85.93
N SER A 231 -37.57 -12.81 -86.66
CA SER A 231 -37.17 -11.82 -87.65
C SER A 231 -38.23 -11.72 -88.78
N ASN A 232 -39.28 -10.95 -88.55
CA ASN A 232 -40.15 -10.47 -89.62
C ASN A 232 -39.45 -9.32 -90.34
N ARG A 233 -38.72 -9.73 -91.38
CA ARG A 233 -38.01 -8.90 -92.34
C ARG A 233 -39.02 -8.13 -93.19
N SER A 234 -39.39 -6.92 -92.77
CA SER A 234 -40.10 -5.96 -93.60
C SER A 234 -39.13 -4.91 -94.17
N LYS A 235 -39.28 -4.69 -95.47
CA LYS A 235 -38.48 -3.87 -96.38
C LYS A 235 -38.29 -2.42 -95.93
N THR A 236 -37.06 -1.94 -96.13
CA THR A 236 -36.62 -0.58 -96.49
C THR A 236 -37.47 0.61 -96.04
N ARG A 237 -36.91 1.44 -95.15
CA ARG A 237 -37.03 2.90 -95.24
C ARG A 237 -35.82 3.57 -94.56
N THR A 238 -34.93 4.09 -95.40
CA THR A 238 -33.92 5.09 -95.07
C THR A 238 -34.60 6.31 -94.46
N VAL A 239 -34.32 6.60 -93.20
CA VAL A 239 -34.60 7.91 -92.58
C VAL A 239 -33.33 8.32 -91.86
N ALA A 240 -32.71 9.39 -92.35
CA ALA A 240 -31.65 10.11 -91.68
C ALA A 240 -32.23 10.79 -90.43
N VAL A 241 -31.67 10.51 -89.25
CA VAL A 241 -31.93 11.30 -88.04
C VAL A 241 -30.62 11.50 -87.27
N ASN A 242 -30.30 12.78 -87.14
CA ASN A 242 -29.31 13.47 -86.32
C ASN A 242 -28.47 12.67 -85.32
N ALA A 243 -27.16 12.79 -85.52
CA ALA A 243 -26.14 12.63 -84.48
C ALA A 243 -26.28 13.75 -83.43
N HIS A 244 -26.74 13.40 -82.23
CA HIS A 244 -26.36 14.13 -81.02
C HIS A 244 -25.30 13.32 -80.28
N HIS A 245 -24.08 13.86 -80.30
CA HIS A 245 -22.98 13.49 -79.43
C HIS A 245 -23.41 13.53 -77.97
N ILE A 246 -23.49 12.38 -77.30
CA ILE A 246 -23.40 12.30 -75.84
C ILE A 246 -22.03 11.72 -75.53
N ASN A 247 -21.12 12.61 -75.14
CA ASN A 247 -19.86 12.28 -74.50
C ASN A 247 -20.14 11.61 -73.16
N LEU A 248 -19.71 10.35 -73.00
CA LEU A 248 -19.41 9.79 -71.68
C LEU A 248 -18.06 9.09 -71.72
N PRO A 249 -17.23 9.28 -70.68
CA PRO A 249 -15.78 9.13 -70.75
C PRO A 249 -15.34 7.67 -70.77
N ILE A 250 -14.52 7.34 -71.77
CA ILE A 250 -13.72 6.13 -71.83
C ILE A 250 -12.57 6.32 -70.83
N ILE A 251 -12.67 5.70 -69.65
CA ILE A 251 -11.53 5.53 -68.76
C ILE A 251 -10.75 4.33 -69.30
N ASN A 252 -9.82 4.62 -70.22
CA ASN A 252 -8.77 3.70 -70.63
C ASN A 252 -7.74 3.63 -69.50
N ILE A 253 -7.66 2.50 -68.81
CA ILE A 253 -6.49 2.16 -67.99
C ILE A 253 -5.60 1.29 -68.88
N ALA A 254 -4.70 1.94 -69.62
CA ALA A 254 -3.55 1.29 -70.21
C ALA A 254 -2.39 1.34 -69.19
N PRO A 255 -1.64 0.25 -69.00
CA PRO A 255 -0.42 0.25 -68.20
C PRO A 255 0.77 0.58 -69.11
N ASP A 256 1.63 1.51 -68.73
CA ASP A 256 3.01 1.48 -69.24
C ASP A 256 4.03 2.22 -68.36
N SER A 257 5.00 1.40 -67.94
CA SER A 257 6.45 1.56 -67.98
C SER A 257 7.12 2.94 -68.12
N GLU A 258 8.06 3.13 -67.20
CA GLU A 258 9.46 3.55 -67.39
C GLU A 258 9.90 4.98 -67.81
N ALA A 259 10.96 5.40 -67.09
CA ALA A 259 12.07 6.27 -67.52
C ALA A 259 11.77 7.78 -67.69
N SER A 260 12.67 8.74 -67.46
CA SER A 260 14.02 8.85 -66.88
C SER A 260 14.45 10.30 -67.20
N SER A 261 14.98 11.05 -66.24
CA SER A 261 16.05 12.08 -66.40
C SER A 261 16.09 12.93 -65.11
N ARG A 262 17.16 13.06 -64.32
CA ARG A 262 18.62 13.23 -64.52
C ARG A 262 19.03 14.72 -64.65
N ALA A 263 19.66 15.25 -63.59
CA ALA A 263 20.81 16.18 -63.56
C ALA A 263 21.11 16.54 -62.08
N ALA A 264 22.21 16.05 -61.46
CA ALA A 264 23.57 16.65 -61.37
C ALA A 264 23.66 17.69 -60.21
N SER A 265 24.65 17.77 -59.31
CA SER A 265 26.07 17.33 -59.21
C SER A 265 26.53 17.48 -57.74
N SER A 266 27.28 16.56 -57.10
CA SER A 266 28.76 16.36 -57.06
C SER A 266 29.50 16.99 -55.86
N SER A 267 30.12 16.15 -55.02
CA SER A 267 31.45 16.27 -54.34
C SER A 267 31.59 15.14 -53.29
N GLU A 268 32.43 14.10 -53.48
CA GLU A 268 33.86 13.97 -53.07
C GLU A 268 34.06 14.00 -51.53
N LEU A 269 34.78 13.12 -50.80
CA LEU A 269 35.86 12.15 -51.03
C LEU A 269 36.00 11.16 -49.84
N THR A 270 36.64 10.00 -50.13
CA THR A 270 37.51 9.15 -49.27
C THR A 270 37.02 8.52 -47.96
N SER A 271 37.06 7.18 -47.89
CA SER A 271 37.73 6.45 -46.80
C SER A 271 38.11 5.02 -47.20
N THR A 272 39.27 4.63 -46.71
CA THR A 272 40.20 3.60 -47.17
C THR A 272 39.89 2.23 -46.57
N SER A 273 40.14 1.18 -47.35
CA SER A 273 40.19 -0.22 -46.91
C SER A 273 41.60 -0.61 -46.43
N VAL A 274 41.68 -1.52 -45.46
CA VAL A 274 42.84 -2.40 -45.27
C VAL A 274 42.32 -3.82 -45.03
N ALA A 275 42.83 -4.76 -45.81
CA ALA A 275 42.60 -6.20 -45.75
C ALA A 275 43.95 -6.91 -45.54
N VAL A 276 43.97 -8.03 -44.81
CA VAL A 276 45.00 -9.10 -44.83
C VAL A 276 44.28 -10.38 -44.35
N SER A 277 43.93 -11.38 -45.19
CA SER A 277 44.73 -12.55 -45.69
C SER A 277 45.39 -13.37 -44.57
N ALA A 278 45.57 -14.69 -44.57
CA ALA A 278 45.19 -15.85 -45.39
C ALA A 278 45.62 -17.12 -44.59
N ASP A 279 45.42 -18.30 -45.19
CA ASP A 279 45.94 -19.66 -44.86
C ASP A 279 45.13 -20.51 -43.86
N GLN A 280 44.89 -21.82 -44.05
CA GLN A 280 45.10 -22.79 -45.14
C GLN A 280 44.25 -24.05 -44.82
N GLU A 281 43.81 -24.79 -45.85
CA GLU A 281 43.01 -26.04 -45.78
C GLU A 281 43.88 -27.33 -45.54
N PRO A 282 43.49 -28.57 -45.94
CA PRO A 282 42.63 -29.54 -45.24
C PRO A 282 43.24 -30.98 -45.21
N ILE A 283 42.69 -31.96 -44.45
CA ILE A 283 42.80 -33.40 -44.83
C ILE A 283 41.52 -34.20 -44.49
N THR A 284 41.14 -34.97 -45.50
CA THR A 284 40.00 -35.86 -45.79
C THR A 284 40.03 -37.25 -45.12
N ARG A 285 38.87 -37.95 -45.17
CA ARG A 285 38.63 -39.44 -45.33
C ARG A 285 37.73 -40.02 -44.22
N LEU A 286 36.86 -41.02 -44.40
CA LEU A 286 36.25 -41.81 -45.49
C LEU A 286 35.12 -42.65 -44.81
N GLY A 287 34.01 -42.96 -45.48
CA GLY A 287 33.07 -44.04 -45.08
C GLY A 287 33.68 -45.45 -45.33
N PRO A 288 32.92 -46.58 -45.41
CA PRO A 288 31.46 -46.75 -45.57
C PRO A 288 30.81 -48.03 -44.92
N ALA A 289 29.52 -48.25 -45.28
CA ALA A 289 28.87 -49.54 -45.62
C ALA A 289 27.98 -50.33 -44.60
N ALA A 290 26.78 -50.68 -45.12
CA ALA A 290 25.70 -51.56 -44.60
C ALA A 290 26.05 -53.08 -44.83
N PRO A 291 25.17 -54.15 -44.72
CA PRO A 291 23.68 -54.19 -44.76
C PRO A 291 22.91 -55.36 -44.01
N THR A 292 21.56 -55.36 -44.13
CA THR A 292 20.55 -56.49 -44.11
C THR A 292 20.35 -57.30 -42.79
N THR A 293 19.16 -57.64 -42.27
CA THR A 293 18.05 -58.50 -42.79
C THR A 293 16.74 -58.39 -41.94
N ALA A 294 15.57 -58.67 -42.55
CA ALA A 294 14.20 -58.81 -41.98
C ALA A 294 13.91 -60.29 -41.52
N PRO A 295 12.70 -60.79 -41.12
CA PRO A 295 11.30 -60.24 -41.14
C PRO A 295 10.34 -60.63 -39.97
N ALA A 296 9.08 -60.10 -39.96
CA ALA A 296 7.78 -60.85 -39.89
C ALA A 296 6.60 -60.16 -39.13
N SER A 297 5.51 -59.90 -39.88
CA SER A 297 4.04 -59.96 -39.61
C SER A 297 3.30 -59.22 -38.45
N ILE A 298 2.63 -58.09 -38.79
CA ILE A 298 1.15 -57.77 -38.89
C ILE A 298 0.13 -58.52 -37.97
N PRO A 299 -1.08 -57.99 -37.59
CA PRO A 299 -1.71 -56.62 -37.59
C PRO A 299 -2.22 -56.20 -36.18
N GLY A 300 -2.74 -55.01 -35.86
CA GLY A 300 -3.14 -53.79 -36.58
C GLY A 300 -3.95 -52.89 -35.62
N ARG A 301 -4.21 -51.62 -36.01
CA ARG A 301 -5.45 -50.83 -35.80
C ARG A 301 -5.19 -49.32 -35.96
N ILE A 302 -5.50 -48.86 -37.17
CA ILE A 302 -6.01 -47.55 -37.64
C ILE A 302 -6.05 -46.39 -36.61
N GLN A 303 -5.24 -45.35 -36.88
CA GLN A 303 -5.58 -43.95 -36.63
C GLN A 303 -5.16 -43.11 -37.85
N THR A 304 -6.08 -42.30 -38.35
CA THR A 304 -5.91 -41.32 -39.43
C THR A 304 -5.43 -39.97 -38.88
N PRO A 305 -4.42 -39.31 -39.49
CA PRO A 305 -4.02 -37.95 -39.14
C PRO A 305 -4.73 -36.89 -39.98
N ILE A 306 -5.09 -35.77 -39.34
CA ILE A 306 -5.59 -34.53 -39.96
C ILE A 306 -4.37 -33.67 -40.35
N PRO A 307 -4.29 -33.13 -41.58
CA PRO A 307 -3.14 -32.35 -42.04
C PRO A 307 -3.20 -30.88 -41.60
N VAL A 308 -2.04 -30.38 -41.19
CA VAL A 308 -1.72 -28.97 -40.97
C VAL A 308 -1.57 -28.29 -42.34
N LEU A 309 -2.28 -27.19 -42.56
CA LEU A 309 -2.17 -26.39 -43.77
C LEU A 309 -1.78 -24.95 -43.42
N VAL A 310 -0.68 -24.54 -44.04
CA VAL A 310 -0.03 -23.24 -44.02
C VAL A 310 -0.80 -22.26 -44.90
N ALA A 311 -1.07 -21.06 -44.38
CA ALA A 311 -1.40 -19.84 -45.13
C ALA A 311 -1.02 -18.68 -44.20
N GLY A 312 -0.34 -17.61 -44.59
CA GLY A 312 -0.26 -16.93 -45.87
C GLY A 312 -0.45 -15.45 -45.56
N GLN A 313 0.65 -14.69 -45.54
CA GLN A 313 0.64 -13.25 -45.27
C GLN A 313 -0.08 -12.49 -46.38
N THR A 314 -1.03 -11.64 -46.01
CA THR A 314 -1.50 -10.53 -46.84
C THR A 314 -1.33 -9.23 -46.08
N HIS A 315 -0.64 -8.29 -46.72
CA HIS A 315 -0.45 -6.92 -46.27
C HIS A 315 -1.76 -6.14 -46.38
N THR A 316 -2.19 -5.52 -45.29
CA THR A 316 -3.16 -4.43 -45.30
C THR A 316 -2.51 -3.19 -44.70
N VAL A 317 -2.53 -2.11 -45.49
CA VAL A 317 -2.06 -0.77 -45.16
C VAL A 317 -2.95 -0.19 -44.06
N GLY A 318 -2.43 -0.17 -42.83
CA GLY A 318 -3.01 0.54 -41.70
C GLY A 318 -2.22 1.82 -41.43
N ALA A 319 -2.94 2.94 -41.28
CA ALA A 319 -2.38 4.22 -40.87
C ALA A 319 -1.61 4.10 -39.54
N PRO A 320 -0.48 4.80 -39.36
CA PRO A 320 0.29 4.71 -38.12
C PRO A 320 -0.45 5.39 -36.97
N PRO A 321 -0.42 4.82 -35.75
CA PRO A 321 -0.88 5.52 -34.55
C PRO A 321 0.04 6.72 -34.22
N PRO A 322 -0.47 7.75 -33.51
CA PRO A 322 0.32 8.92 -33.15
C PRO A 322 1.49 8.52 -32.24
N VAL A 323 2.70 8.84 -32.70
CA VAL A 323 3.93 8.78 -31.92
C VAL A 323 3.83 9.84 -30.84
N PHE A 324 3.70 9.44 -29.57
CA PHE A 324 3.99 10.32 -28.45
C PHE A 324 5.49 10.59 -28.44
N ALA A 325 5.88 11.76 -28.92
CA ALA A 325 7.22 12.29 -28.74
C ALA A 325 7.47 12.47 -27.23
N MET A 326 8.40 11.68 -26.69
CA MET A 326 9.00 11.96 -25.39
C MET A 326 9.73 13.32 -25.49
N PRO A 327 9.50 14.26 -24.56
CA PRO A 327 10.26 15.50 -24.56
C PRO A 327 11.74 15.19 -24.29
N THR A 328 12.59 15.63 -25.20
CA THR A 328 14.05 15.72 -25.02
C THR A 328 14.38 16.56 -23.79
N PRO A 329 15.46 16.23 -23.05
CA PRO A 329 15.85 16.97 -21.87
C PRO A 329 16.35 18.35 -22.26
N THR A 330 15.58 19.39 -21.92
CA THR A 330 15.99 20.79 -22.06
C THR A 330 17.22 21.06 -21.20
N GLU A 331 18.26 21.59 -21.84
CA GLU A 331 19.50 22.03 -21.21
C GLU A 331 19.24 22.98 -20.04
N ARG A 332 19.99 22.75 -18.97
CA ARG A 332 19.98 23.53 -17.72
C ARG A 332 20.60 24.91 -17.97
N PRO A 333 19.89 26.03 -17.76
CA PRO A 333 20.53 27.35 -17.86
C PRO A 333 21.48 27.58 -16.66
N PRO A 334 22.58 28.32 -16.86
CA PRO A 334 23.56 28.60 -15.80
C PRO A 334 22.99 29.54 -14.72
N PRO A 335 23.56 29.51 -13.50
CA PRO A 335 23.05 30.28 -12.37
C PRO A 335 23.27 31.78 -12.56
N VAL A 336 22.17 32.54 -12.55
CA VAL A 336 22.18 34.01 -12.51
C VAL A 336 22.58 34.45 -11.10
N THR A 337 23.71 35.17 -11.01
CA THR A 337 24.18 35.83 -9.81
C THR A 337 23.33 37.09 -9.57
N ILE A 338 22.50 37.11 -8.52
CA ILE A 338 21.75 38.31 -8.13
C ILE A 338 22.61 39.10 -7.13
N ALA A 339 23.08 40.26 -7.57
CA ALA A 339 23.71 41.26 -6.74
C ALA A 339 22.65 41.94 -5.84
N THR A 340 22.94 41.99 -4.55
CA THR A 340 22.21 42.80 -3.56
C THR A 340 22.51 44.27 -3.79
N ASN A 341 21.50 45.05 -4.19
CA ASN A 341 21.53 46.49 -4.09
C ASN A 341 20.38 47.01 -3.22
N THR A 342 20.74 48.03 -2.46
CA THR A 342 20.10 48.66 -1.32
C THR A 342 19.02 49.68 -1.73
N SER A 343 18.16 49.96 -0.74
CA SER A 343 17.40 51.20 -0.55
C SER A 343 16.20 51.44 -1.49
N SER A 344 15.00 51.21 -0.97
CA SER A 344 13.84 51.99 -1.40
C SER A 344 12.87 52.23 -0.24
N THR A 345 12.54 53.51 -0.08
CA THR A 345 11.77 54.18 0.97
C THR A 345 10.27 53.93 0.76
N VAL A 346 9.56 53.50 1.80
CA VAL A 346 8.08 53.33 1.79
C VAL A 346 7.45 54.46 2.61
N PRO A 347 6.37 55.14 2.13
CA PRO A 347 5.72 56.20 2.86
C PRO A 347 4.70 55.67 3.88
N ALA A 348 4.56 56.43 4.96
CA ALA A 348 3.71 56.18 6.12
C ALA A 348 2.21 56.14 5.78
N MET A 349 1.52 55.09 6.25
CA MET A 349 0.06 55.09 6.41
C MET A 349 -0.31 55.33 7.87
N GLN A 350 -1.18 56.32 8.07
CA GLN A 350 -1.80 56.70 9.34
C GLN A 350 -2.66 55.56 9.90
N GLN A 351 -2.43 55.22 11.17
CA GLN A 351 -3.36 54.40 11.96
C GLN A 351 -4.25 55.32 12.81
N SER A 352 -5.56 55.19 12.62
CA SER A 352 -6.58 55.80 13.45
C SER A 352 -6.79 55.00 14.74
N ASN A 353 -6.60 55.65 15.89
CA ASN A 353 -6.93 55.15 17.21
C ASN A 353 -8.44 55.08 17.41
N ILE A 354 -8.97 53.90 17.72
CA ILE A 354 -10.30 53.73 18.31
C ILE A 354 -10.10 53.21 19.73
N VAL A 355 -10.46 54.06 20.71
CA VAL A 355 -10.49 53.77 22.13
C VAL A 355 -11.86 53.18 22.47
N VAL A 356 -11.90 51.96 23.00
CA VAL A 356 -13.08 51.43 23.69
C VAL A 356 -12.67 50.99 25.09
N ASN A 357 -13.11 51.77 26.07
CA ASN A 357 -13.07 51.45 27.49
C ASN A 357 -14.29 50.60 27.85
N THR A 358 -14.06 49.42 28.42
CA THR A 358 -15.06 48.76 29.27
C THR A 358 -14.34 47.92 30.32
N SER A 359 -14.46 48.35 31.57
CA SER A 359 -14.04 47.60 32.76
C SER A 359 -15.28 47.14 33.52
N LEU A 360 -15.32 45.86 33.88
CA LEU A 360 -16.18 45.33 34.94
C LEU A 360 -15.45 44.17 35.64
N PRO A 361 -15.74 43.92 36.94
CA PRO A 361 -14.84 43.24 37.86
C PRO A 361 -15.15 41.75 37.99
N ALA A 362 -14.10 40.95 38.24
CA ALA A 362 -14.21 39.54 38.60
C ALA A 362 -14.23 39.35 40.13
N PRO A 363 -14.96 38.35 40.66
CA PRO A 363 -15.03 38.06 42.09
C PRO A 363 -13.81 37.25 42.55
N GLY A 364 -13.35 37.56 43.77
CA GLY A 364 -12.21 36.91 44.39
C GLY A 364 -12.54 35.52 44.93
N THR A 365 -11.68 34.56 44.61
CA THR A 365 -11.62 33.26 45.29
C THR A 365 -10.22 33.08 45.86
N SER A 366 -10.14 33.18 47.19
CA SER A 366 -8.95 32.98 48.02
C SER A 366 -8.77 31.49 48.31
N MET A 367 -7.61 30.92 47.99
CA MET A 367 -7.12 29.66 48.58
C MET A 367 -5.58 29.61 48.59
N LEU A 368 -5.04 29.55 49.82
CA LEU A 368 -3.82 28.90 50.33
C LEU A 368 -2.63 28.66 49.36
N ALA A 369 -1.57 29.47 49.55
CA ALA A 369 -0.23 29.25 49.01
C ALA A 369 0.69 28.58 50.05
N HIS A 370 1.51 27.63 49.59
CA HIS A 370 2.65 27.10 50.35
C HIS A 370 3.83 28.09 50.32
N PRO A 371 4.66 28.18 51.37
CA PRO A 371 5.71 29.19 51.48
C PRO A 371 6.92 28.84 50.61
N LEU A 372 7.33 29.81 49.78
CA LEU A 372 8.68 29.88 49.20
C LEU A 372 9.70 30.19 50.31
N PRO A 373 11.00 29.90 50.13
CA PRO A 373 12.02 30.31 51.08
C PRO A 373 12.13 31.84 51.14
N ASP A 374 11.95 32.41 52.35
CA ASP A 374 11.91 33.83 52.76
C ASP A 374 13.11 34.72 52.34
N GLN A 375 14.08 34.23 51.55
CA GLN A 375 15.32 34.97 51.29
C GLN A 375 15.31 35.86 50.02
N LEU A 376 14.21 35.92 49.27
CA LEU A 376 14.12 36.70 48.03
C LEU A 376 12.96 37.71 47.98
N GLU A 377 12.05 37.71 48.95
CA GLU A 377 11.01 38.75 49.03
C GLU A 377 11.60 40.04 49.60
N GLY A 378 11.95 40.97 48.70
CA GLY A 378 12.41 42.32 49.09
C GLY A 378 13.52 42.91 48.23
N ILE A 379 14.07 42.17 47.26
CA ILE A 379 15.08 42.73 46.34
C ILE A 379 14.35 43.43 45.19
N ASP A 380 14.15 44.75 45.34
CA ASP A 380 13.71 45.61 44.24
C ASP A 380 14.87 45.87 43.30
N PHE A 381 14.90 45.15 42.16
CA PHE A 381 15.90 45.29 41.11
C PHE A 381 15.93 46.67 40.43
N SER A 382 14.99 47.55 40.77
CA SER A 382 14.94 48.93 40.30
C SER A 382 15.78 49.89 41.17
N ASN A 383 16.25 49.45 42.34
CA ASN A 383 17.05 50.29 43.24
C ASN A 383 18.54 50.31 42.79
N PRO A 384 19.14 51.48 42.50
CA PRO A 384 20.54 51.58 42.09
C PRO A 384 21.55 51.23 43.20
N ASP A 385 21.14 51.19 44.46
CA ASP A 385 22.00 50.93 45.62
C ASP A 385 22.05 49.45 46.04
N ILE A 386 21.63 48.52 45.17
CA ILE A 386 21.69 47.09 45.50
C ILE A 386 23.17 46.68 45.63
N PRO A 387 23.58 46.12 46.78
CA PRO A 387 24.95 45.68 46.96
C PRO A 387 25.28 44.60 45.93
N SER A 388 26.43 44.72 45.27
CA SER A 388 26.83 43.82 44.17
C SER A 388 26.83 42.33 44.57
N SER A 389 27.01 42.04 45.87
CA SER A 389 26.90 40.69 46.43
C SER A 389 25.48 40.10 46.32
N ALA A 390 24.42 40.90 46.47
CA ALA A 390 23.04 40.44 46.30
C ALA A 390 22.73 40.10 44.85
N VAL A 391 23.23 40.89 43.90
CA VAL A 391 23.11 40.61 42.46
C VAL A 391 23.87 39.34 42.09
N ILE A 392 25.10 39.18 42.58
CA ILE A 392 25.92 37.98 42.33
C ILE A 392 25.26 36.74 42.94
N ASN A 393 24.72 36.83 44.15
CA ASN A 393 24.01 35.71 44.78
C ASN A 393 22.75 35.33 44.01
N ALA A 394 21.95 36.30 43.54
CA ALA A 394 20.76 36.06 42.71
C ALA A 394 21.14 35.41 41.36
N LEU A 395 22.20 35.90 40.71
CA LEU A 395 22.71 35.32 39.46
C LEU A 395 23.26 33.90 39.66
N THR A 396 23.93 33.65 40.78
CA THR A 396 24.47 32.33 41.12
C THR A 396 23.34 31.34 41.42
N LEU A 397 22.28 31.77 42.10
CA LEU A 397 21.05 31.00 42.32
C LEU A 397 20.36 30.67 40.99
N LEU A 398 20.25 31.65 40.09
CA LEU A 398 19.69 31.45 38.75
C LEU A 398 20.53 30.47 37.92
N MET A 399 21.85 30.61 37.92
CA MET A 399 22.76 29.71 37.21
C MET A 399 22.76 28.30 37.78
N ASN A 400 22.64 28.14 39.11
CA ASN A 400 22.50 26.83 39.73
C ASN A 400 21.12 26.20 39.45
N ALA A 401 20.05 27.01 39.41
CA ALA A 401 18.72 26.55 39.01
C ALA A 401 18.68 26.10 37.53
N MET A 402 19.42 26.78 36.65
CA MET A 402 19.56 26.39 35.23
C MET A 402 20.47 25.16 35.05
N LYS A 403 21.60 25.07 35.78
CA LYS A 403 22.55 23.95 35.67
C LYS A 403 22.02 22.63 36.24
N THR A 404 21.19 22.69 37.27
CA THR A 404 20.67 21.48 37.91
C THR A 404 19.62 20.76 37.07
N GLY A 405 19.06 21.38 36.02
CA GLY A 405 18.06 20.78 35.13
C GLY A 405 16.82 20.22 35.85
N LYS A 406 16.71 20.46 37.16
CA LYS A 406 15.77 19.88 38.12
C LYS A 406 14.89 20.93 38.78
N THR A 407 14.95 22.17 38.32
CA THR A 407 13.77 23.04 38.40
C THR A 407 12.78 22.58 37.34
N SER A 408 12.27 21.35 37.51
CA SER A 408 10.85 21.12 37.29
C SER A 408 10.18 22.00 38.32
N VAL A 409 10.09 23.30 38.01
CA VAL A 409 9.02 24.11 38.56
C VAL A 409 7.81 23.23 38.28
N GLU A 410 7.11 22.82 39.32
CA GLU A 410 5.70 22.41 39.26
C GLU A 410 4.88 23.64 38.80
N GLY A 411 5.39 24.35 37.79
CA GLY A 411 4.86 25.53 37.19
C GLY A 411 3.65 25.00 36.52
N ARG A 412 2.50 25.29 37.16
CA ARG A 412 1.14 25.10 36.68
C ARG A 412 1.22 24.60 35.27
N ARG A 413 1.17 23.27 35.08
CA ARG A 413 1.00 22.71 33.73
C ARG A 413 -0.22 23.44 33.22
N VAL A 414 -0.01 24.47 32.40
CA VAL A 414 -1.07 25.36 31.96
C VAL A 414 -2.08 24.41 31.39
N SER A 415 -3.21 24.28 32.07
CA SER A 415 -4.23 23.30 31.72
C SER A 415 -4.46 23.50 30.24
N ARG A 416 -4.01 22.53 29.44
CA ARG A 416 -3.92 22.71 27.99
C ARG A 416 -5.36 22.84 27.54
N LYS A 417 -5.69 24.00 26.95
CA LYS A 417 -7.06 24.30 26.54
C LYS A 417 -7.61 23.08 25.76
N PRO A 418 -8.79 22.57 26.14
CA PRO A 418 -9.48 21.53 25.36
C PRO A 418 -9.51 21.91 23.88
N GLY A 419 -9.37 20.93 22.99
CA GLY A 419 -9.33 21.16 21.55
C GLY A 419 -7.94 21.41 20.95
N THR A 420 -6.88 21.58 21.75
CA THR A 420 -5.50 21.65 21.21
C THR A 420 -5.00 20.27 20.78
N ARG A 421 -4.17 20.20 19.73
CA ARG A 421 -3.52 18.95 19.27
C ARG A 421 -2.82 18.22 20.42
N ASP A 422 -2.12 19.00 21.24
CA ASP A 422 -1.40 18.56 22.42
C ASP A 422 -2.29 17.95 23.50
N HIS A 423 -3.49 18.50 23.70
CA HIS A 423 -4.51 17.92 24.58
C HIS A 423 -4.98 16.57 24.04
N TRP A 424 -5.30 16.47 22.74
CA TRP A 424 -5.74 15.20 22.14
C TRP A 424 -4.66 14.12 22.15
N ILE A 425 -3.38 14.47 21.99
CA ILE A 425 -2.27 13.53 22.14
C ILE A 425 -2.21 12.98 23.57
N GLN A 426 -2.40 13.84 24.57
CA GLN A 426 -2.39 13.43 25.98
C GLN A 426 -3.60 12.54 26.31
N VAL A 427 -4.80 12.91 25.88
CA VAL A 427 -6.02 12.10 26.03
C VAL A 427 -5.84 10.73 25.38
N LYS A 428 -5.28 10.68 24.16
CA LYS A 428 -4.99 9.41 23.48
C LYS A 428 -3.98 8.55 24.26
N ARG A 429 -2.93 9.15 24.82
CA ARG A 429 -1.97 8.43 25.67
C ARG A 429 -2.62 7.89 26.95
N ALA A 430 -3.45 8.70 27.61
CA ALA A 430 -4.16 8.28 28.82
C ALA A 430 -5.14 7.12 28.55
N GLY A 431 -5.93 7.20 27.47
CA GLY A 431 -6.84 6.12 27.10
C GLY A 431 -6.12 4.84 26.62
N LYS A 432 -4.95 4.98 25.97
CA LYS A 432 -4.08 3.83 25.61
C LYS A 432 -3.66 3.01 26.83
N LEU A 433 -3.43 3.65 27.99
CA LEU A 433 -3.07 2.94 29.22
C LEU A 433 -4.23 2.10 29.80
N GLN A 434 -5.47 2.41 29.42
CA GLN A 434 -6.66 1.68 29.88
C GLN A 434 -7.03 0.51 28.96
N LEU A 435 -6.44 0.44 27.77
CA LEU A 435 -6.78 -0.54 26.75
C LEU A 435 -5.60 -1.47 26.50
N THR A 436 -5.90 -2.76 26.34
CA THR A 436 -4.94 -3.63 25.67
C THR A 436 -4.76 -3.16 24.23
N ARG A 437 -3.60 -3.43 23.66
CA ARG A 437 -3.34 -3.04 22.28
C ARG A 437 -4.35 -3.61 21.27
N ALA A 438 -4.73 -4.87 21.43
CA ALA A 438 -5.74 -5.50 20.59
C ALA A 438 -7.06 -4.72 20.65
N GLN A 439 -7.48 -4.27 21.85
CA GLN A 439 -8.66 -3.42 22.01
C GLN A 439 -8.48 -2.04 21.37
N GLU A 440 -7.31 -1.40 21.51
CA GLU A 440 -7.02 -0.14 20.81
C GLU A 440 -7.20 -0.27 19.30
N LEU A 441 -6.64 -1.33 18.70
CA LEU A 441 -6.74 -1.54 17.25
C LEU A 441 -8.17 -1.83 16.80
N ARG A 442 -8.92 -2.58 17.61
CA ARG A 442 -10.34 -2.82 17.34
C ARG A 442 -11.17 -1.53 17.48
N TYR A 443 -10.85 -0.67 18.45
CA TYR A 443 -11.47 0.66 18.53
C TYR A 443 -11.14 1.54 17.32
N ASN A 444 -9.88 1.54 16.86
CA ASN A 444 -9.52 2.25 15.63
C ASN A 444 -10.23 1.67 14.39
N ALA A 445 -10.48 0.36 14.35
CA ALA A 445 -11.25 -0.27 13.27
C ALA A 445 -12.73 0.14 13.33
N LEU A 446 -13.36 0.07 14.50
CA LEU A 446 -14.74 0.50 14.74
C LEU A 446 -14.94 1.98 14.37
N VAL A 447 -14.07 2.87 14.84
CA VAL A 447 -14.13 4.31 14.52
C VAL A 447 -14.01 4.53 13.01
N ARG A 448 -13.10 3.82 12.32
CA ARG A 448 -12.98 3.90 10.87
C ARG A 448 -14.23 3.39 10.15
N GLU A 449 -14.88 2.34 10.65
CA GLU A 449 -16.11 1.80 10.07
C GLU A 449 -17.27 2.78 10.17
N VAL A 450 -17.52 3.30 11.39
CA VAL A 450 -18.56 4.31 11.61
C VAL A 450 -18.27 5.58 10.80
N TRP A 451 -17.00 5.99 10.69
CA TRP A 451 -16.61 7.12 9.85
C TRP A 451 -16.97 6.88 8.37
N ARG A 452 -16.61 5.72 7.81
CA ARG A 452 -16.96 5.36 6.43
C ARG A 452 -18.47 5.36 6.19
N GLU A 453 -19.22 4.81 7.14
CA GLU A 453 -20.69 4.76 7.08
C GLU A 453 -21.32 6.15 7.12
N VAL A 454 -20.83 7.04 8.01
CA VAL A 454 -21.38 8.40 8.16
C VAL A 454 -21.15 9.26 6.91
N PHE A 455 -19.99 9.10 6.27
CA PHE A 455 -19.59 9.95 5.14
C PHE A 455 -19.78 9.30 3.76
N ASP A 456 -20.27 8.06 3.71
CA ASP A 456 -20.39 7.25 2.48
C ASP A 456 -19.09 7.23 1.66
N VAL A 457 -17.97 6.98 2.35
CA VAL A 457 -16.63 6.88 1.73
C VAL A 457 -16.06 5.49 1.93
N GLU A 458 -15.40 4.93 0.91
CA GLU A 458 -14.69 3.65 1.06
C GLU A 458 -13.36 3.88 1.78
N ARG A 459 -12.70 5.00 1.49
CA ARG A 459 -11.34 5.30 1.94
C ARG A 459 -11.17 6.78 2.27
N LEU A 460 -10.18 7.10 3.11
CA LEU A 460 -9.89 8.48 3.49
C LEU A 460 -9.45 9.36 2.31
N ASN A 461 -8.86 8.77 1.26
CA ASN A 461 -8.50 9.52 0.06
C ASN A 461 -9.73 9.93 -0.76
N ASP A 462 -10.91 9.35 -0.55
CA ASP A 462 -12.13 9.75 -1.26
C ASP A 462 -12.56 11.18 -0.86
N PHE A 463 -12.02 11.74 0.23
CA PHE A 463 -12.19 13.14 0.59
C PHE A 463 -11.57 14.15 -0.39
N ILE A 464 -10.84 13.68 -1.41
CA ILE A 464 -10.39 14.49 -2.55
C ILE A 464 -11.57 15.12 -3.28
N SER A 465 -12.71 14.42 -3.40
CA SER A 465 -13.94 14.93 -4.03
C SER A 465 -14.98 15.42 -3.01
N TYR A 466 -14.57 15.68 -1.77
CA TYR A 466 -15.49 16.09 -0.71
C TYR A 466 -16.01 17.52 -0.92
N THR A 467 -17.30 17.72 -0.63
CA THR A 467 -17.91 19.04 -0.59
C THR A 467 -18.03 19.49 0.87
N PRO A 468 -17.26 20.50 1.31
CA PRO A 468 -17.33 20.98 2.69
C PRO A 468 -18.64 21.71 2.98
N ALA A 469 -18.92 21.89 4.28
CA ALA A 469 -20.02 22.73 4.74
C ALA A 469 -19.90 24.16 4.23
N ASP A 470 -21.05 24.81 4.03
CA ASP A 470 -21.12 26.19 3.58
C ASP A 470 -20.47 27.13 4.61
N PRO A 471 -19.48 27.95 4.24
CA PRO A 471 -18.77 28.83 5.18
C PRO A 471 -19.68 29.82 5.91
N GLU A 472 -20.72 30.35 5.25
CA GLU A 472 -21.64 31.31 5.87
C GLU A 472 -22.49 30.64 6.95
N GLY A 473 -23.00 29.43 6.67
CA GLY A 473 -23.68 28.60 7.67
C GLY A 473 -22.79 28.25 8.87
N VAL A 474 -21.53 27.86 8.62
CA VAL A 474 -20.55 27.56 9.66
C VAL A 474 -20.25 28.79 10.54
N VAL A 475 -20.05 29.96 9.93
CA VAL A 475 -19.81 31.21 10.67
C VAL A 475 -21.03 31.60 11.51
N SER A 476 -22.22 31.52 10.92
CA SER A 476 -23.48 31.85 11.61
C SER A 476 -23.70 30.94 12.83
N TYR A 477 -23.45 29.63 12.69
CA TYR A 477 -23.52 28.69 13.79
C TYR A 477 -22.45 28.93 14.87
N ASN A 478 -21.20 29.22 14.45
CA ASN A 478 -20.11 29.49 15.40
C ASN A 478 -20.34 30.79 16.21
N LEU A 479 -21.20 31.69 15.75
CA LEU A 479 -21.65 32.90 16.44
C LEU A 479 -22.94 32.70 17.25
N ASP A 480 -23.41 31.45 17.40
CA ASP A 480 -24.66 31.07 18.08
C ASP A 480 -25.94 31.68 17.47
N ASP A 481 -25.90 32.12 16.20
CA ASP A 481 -27.02 32.78 15.49
C ASP A 481 -27.62 31.92 14.36
N GLY A 482 -26.94 30.84 13.96
CA GLY A 482 -27.34 29.95 12.88
C GLY A 482 -27.82 28.56 13.31
N ASP A 483 -28.53 27.88 12.40
CA ASP A 483 -28.87 26.46 12.56
C ASP A 483 -27.59 25.61 12.64
N GLY A 484 -27.60 24.60 13.51
CA GLY A 484 -26.49 23.67 13.67
C GLY A 484 -26.31 22.71 12.49
N PRO A 485 -25.23 21.91 12.52
CA PRO A 485 -24.96 20.92 11.49
C PRO A 485 -26.14 19.97 11.32
N ASP A 486 -26.54 19.79 10.06
CA ASP A 486 -27.63 18.93 9.64
C ASP A 486 -27.35 17.44 9.94
N GLU A 487 -28.34 16.59 9.66
CA GLU A 487 -28.19 15.13 9.80
C GLU A 487 -27.25 14.52 8.75
N ARG A 488 -26.79 15.30 7.76
CA ARG A 488 -25.85 14.84 6.72
C ARG A 488 -24.39 14.89 7.17
N PHE A 489 -24.13 15.38 8.39
CA PHE A 489 -22.79 15.42 8.99
C PHE A 489 -21.76 16.19 8.14
N THR A 490 -22.16 17.21 7.37
CA THR A 490 -21.25 17.96 6.49
C THR A 490 -20.10 18.62 7.27
N LEU A 491 -18.84 18.30 6.99
CA LEU A 491 -17.68 18.79 7.72
C LEU A 491 -17.24 20.17 7.23
N ASP A 492 -16.81 20.99 8.17
CA ASP A 492 -16.17 22.27 7.91
C ASP A 492 -14.67 22.07 7.66
N PHE A 493 -14.18 22.52 6.50
CA PHE A 493 -12.75 22.56 6.13
C PHE A 493 -12.23 23.98 5.88
N SER A 494 -12.97 25.00 6.30
CA SER A 494 -12.57 26.40 6.23
C SER A 494 -11.36 26.72 7.13
N GLU A 495 -10.88 27.95 7.05
CA GLU A 495 -9.79 28.41 7.92
C GLU A 495 -10.22 28.33 9.39
N GLY A 496 -9.42 27.66 10.21
CA GLY A 496 -9.74 27.47 11.63
C GLY A 496 -10.66 26.27 11.93
N TRP A 497 -10.91 25.38 10.97
CA TRP A 497 -11.75 24.16 11.13
C TRP A 497 -11.50 23.34 12.42
N ARG A 498 -10.27 23.37 12.97
CA ARG A 498 -9.91 22.70 14.23
C ARG A 498 -10.62 23.26 15.46
N ARG A 499 -11.03 24.53 15.41
CA ARG A 499 -11.73 25.24 16.49
C ARG A 499 -13.20 25.49 16.17
N SER A 500 -13.68 24.91 15.06
CA SER A 500 -15.06 25.07 14.62
C SER A 500 -16.00 24.34 15.58
N ASN A 501 -16.96 25.06 16.15
CA ASN A 501 -18.02 24.46 16.97
C ASN A 501 -18.86 23.50 16.11
N TRP A 502 -19.02 23.83 14.83
CA TRP A 502 -19.66 22.98 13.82
C TRP A 502 -19.08 21.55 13.79
N ASN A 503 -17.76 21.44 13.59
CA ASN A 503 -17.07 20.14 13.59
C ASN A 503 -17.17 19.46 14.95
N THR A 504 -17.05 20.21 16.05
CA THR A 504 -17.16 19.65 17.41
C THR A 504 -18.53 18.99 17.63
N THR A 505 -19.61 19.65 17.20
CA THR A 505 -20.97 19.10 17.27
C THR A 505 -21.14 17.84 16.42
N ILE A 506 -20.60 17.84 15.19
CA ILE A 506 -20.60 16.64 14.32
C ILE A 506 -19.86 15.48 14.98
N LEU A 507 -18.65 15.71 15.49
CA LEU A 507 -17.84 14.67 16.11
C LEU A 507 -18.53 14.11 17.36
N ASN A 508 -19.18 14.95 18.17
CA ASN A 508 -19.96 14.49 19.33
C ASN A 508 -21.13 13.58 18.93
N LYS A 509 -21.86 13.92 17.85
CA LYS A 509 -22.89 13.02 17.30
C LYS A 509 -22.29 11.68 16.83
N ILE A 510 -21.10 11.71 16.20
CA ILE A 510 -20.40 10.49 15.77
C ILE A 510 -19.91 9.67 16.97
N VAL A 511 -19.46 10.29 18.07
CA VAL A 511 -19.10 9.58 19.32
C VAL A 511 -20.27 8.74 19.83
N ILE A 512 -21.46 9.34 19.86
CA ILE A 512 -22.69 8.63 20.26
C ILE A 512 -22.94 7.44 19.31
N LYS A 513 -22.81 7.65 17.99
CA LYS A 513 -22.96 6.56 17.01
C LYS A 513 -21.93 5.44 17.22
N VAL A 514 -20.66 5.76 17.49
CA VAL A 514 -19.61 4.77 17.78
C VAL A 514 -19.97 3.92 19.01
N LYS A 515 -20.47 4.54 20.08
CA LYS A 515 -20.92 3.82 21.28
C LYS A 515 -22.10 2.90 20.97
N ASN A 516 -23.12 3.43 20.31
CA ASN A 516 -24.31 2.67 19.93
C ASN A 516 -23.94 1.47 19.04
N THR A 517 -23.01 1.64 18.10
CA THR A 517 -22.51 0.55 17.24
C THR A 517 -21.73 -0.50 18.06
N ASN A 518 -20.90 -0.09 19.02
CA ASN A 518 -20.21 -1.02 19.92
C ASN A 518 -21.17 -1.84 20.78
N GLU A 519 -22.24 -1.22 21.28
CA GLU A 519 -23.26 -1.87 22.12
C GLU A 519 -24.18 -2.79 21.31
N SER A 520 -24.57 -2.36 20.10
CA SER A 520 -25.51 -3.10 19.26
C SER A 520 -24.86 -4.29 18.55
N ASN A 521 -23.58 -4.16 18.16
CA ASN A 521 -22.87 -5.20 17.45
C ASN A 521 -21.99 -6.02 18.41
N ARG A 522 -22.48 -7.21 18.76
CA ARG A 522 -21.80 -8.18 19.65
C ARG A 522 -20.41 -8.59 19.16
N ASP A 523 -20.11 -8.44 17.88
CA ASP A 523 -18.81 -8.81 17.34
C ASP A 523 -17.72 -7.92 17.91
N TRP A 524 -17.99 -6.63 18.18
CA TRP A 524 -17.00 -5.71 18.75
C TRP A 524 -16.69 -6.03 20.21
N ASN A 525 -17.70 -6.06 21.09
CA ASN A 525 -17.56 -6.34 22.52
C ASN A 525 -16.37 -5.62 23.16
N LEU A 526 -16.21 -4.32 22.87
CA LEU A 526 -15.08 -3.52 23.36
C LEU A 526 -15.43 -2.89 24.73
N PRO A 527 -14.45 -2.79 25.65
CA PRO A 527 -14.68 -2.26 26.98
C PRO A 527 -15.07 -0.78 26.92
N PHE A 528 -15.92 -0.32 27.84
CA PHE A 528 -16.31 1.09 27.91
C PHE A 528 -15.08 2.00 28.06
N ILE A 529 -15.01 3.04 27.23
CA ILE A 529 -13.94 4.03 27.20
C ILE A 529 -14.51 5.44 27.23
N SER A 530 -13.69 6.42 27.61
CA SER A 530 -14.11 7.82 27.65
C SER A 530 -14.44 8.38 26.27
N ASP A 531 -15.45 9.24 26.22
CA ASP A 531 -15.89 9.99 25.04
C ASP A 531 -14.75 10.84 24.49
N GLU A 532 -13.91 11.37 25.36
CA GLU A 532 -12.72 12.14 25.00
C GLU A 532 -11.73 11.31 24.19
N TYR A 533 -11.54 10.03 24.53
CA TYR A 533 -10.65 9.16 23.77
C TYR A 533 -11.21 8.86 22.38
N ILE A 534 -12.51 8.56 22.26
CA ILE A 534 -13.18 8.37 20.96
C ILE A 534 -13.07 9.66 20.14
N SER A 535 -13.33 10.81 20.75
CA SER A 535 -13.18 12.13 20.14
C SER A 535 -11.77 12.35 19.63
N ALA A 536 -10.73 12.00 20.41
CA ALA A 536 -9.34 12.12 19.98
C ALA A 536 -9.02 11.25 18.75
N LEU A 537 -9.63 10.06 18.63
CA LEU A 537 -9.51 9.22 17.43
C LEU A 537 -10.21 9.86 16.23
N LEU A 538 -11.40 10.42 16.42
CA LEU A 538 -12.18 11.08 15.38
C LEU A 538 -11.51 12.38 14.89
N TRP A 539 -10.91 13.18 15.79
CA TRP A 539 -10.11 14.35 15.41
C TRP A 539 -8.93 14.00 14.51
N ASN A 540 -8.29 12.85 14.75
CA ASN A 540 -7.23 12.35 13.86
C ASN A 540 -7.77 11.92 12.49
N GLN A 541 -8.98 11.35 12.41
CA GLN A 541 -9.63 11.07 11.13
C GLN A 541 -9.94 12.38 10.39
N LEU A 542 -10.50 13.36 11.07
CA LEU A 542 -10.81 14.67 10.51
C LEU A 542 -9.58 15.37 9.95
N GLU A 543 -8.46 15.35 10.70
CA GLU A 543 -7.17 15.91 10.25
C GLU A 543 -6.65 15.22 8.99
N GLN A 544 -6.78 13.90 8.88
CA GLN A 544 -6.39 13.17 7.68
C GLN A 544 -7.29 13.51 6.49
N CYS A 545 -8.62 13.57 6.69
CA CYS A 545 -9.59 13.93 5.66
C CYS A 545 -9.32 15.33 5.12
N GLN A 546 -9.10 16.30 6.00
CA GLN A 546 -8.73 17.66 5.63
C GLN A 546 -7.42 17.69 4.85
N GLY A 547 -6.43 16.89 5.23
CA GLY A 547 -5.18 16.76 4.49
C GLY A 547 -5.36 16.23 3.06
N TYR A 548 -6.31 15.32 2.82
CA TYR A 548 -6.65 14.86 1.47
C TYR A 548 -7.46 15.90 0.68
N TYR A 549 -8.41 16.57 1.32
CA TYR A 549 -9.16 17.67 0.71
C TYR A 549 -8.24 18.82 0.29
N GLN A 550 -7.29 19.24 1.13
CA GLN A 550 -6.32 20.28 0.77
C GLN A 550 -5.45 19.91 -0.43
N LYS A 551 -5.21 18.61 -0.67
CA LYS A 551 -4.51 18.16 -1.87
C LYS A 551 -5.37 18.33 -3.13
N SER A 552 -6.69 18.33 -3.03
CA SER A 552 -7.59 18.51 -4.19
C SER A 552 -7.90 19.96 -4.52
N LEU A 553 -7.49 20.92 -3.67
CA LEU A 553 -7.63 22.33 -4.00
C LEU A 553 -6.75 22.72 -5.18
N ALA A 554 -7.29 23.57 -6.06
CA ALA A 554 -6.59 24.12 -7.20
C ALA A 554 -5.42 24.98 -6.73
N LYS A 555 -4.22 24.71 -7.25
CA LYS A 555 -3.03 25.54 -6.98
C LYS A 555 -2.85 26.60 -8.05
N TRP A 556 -2.27 27.72 -7.63
CA TRP A 556 -1.84 28.76 -8.54
C TRP A 556 -0.57 28.32 -9.30
N ILE A 557 -0.62 28.29 -10.62
CA ILE A 557 0.51 27.99 -11.50
C ILE A 557 1.14 29.31 -11.94
N SER A 558 2.18 29.73 -11.21
CA SER A 558 2.85 31.03 -11.44
C SER A 558 3.39 31.19 -12.87
N SER A 559 3.86 30.11 -13.51
CA SER A 559 4.39 30.16 -14.88
C SER A 559 3.35 30.47 -15.94
N GLU A 560 2.07 30.22 -15.66
CA GLU A 560 0.97 30.36 -16.61
C GLU A 560 -0.08 31.38 -16.15
N ASP A 561 0.14 32.03 -15.01
CA ASP A 561 -0.76 33.03 -14.41
C ASP A 561 -2.23 32.55 -14.30
N ARG A 562 -2.41 31.26 -13.99
CA ARG A 562 -3.73 30.62 -13.88
C ARG A 562 -3.79 29.59 -12.76
N PHE A 563 -5.00 29.20 -12.38
CA PHE A 563 -5.22 28.04 -11.50
C PHE A 563 -5.10 26.72 -12.27
N GLU A 564 -4.70 25.67 -11.56
CA GLU A 564 -4.77 24.29 -12.03
C GLU A 564 -6.20 23.95 -12.49
N SER A 565 -6.29 23.34 -13.66
CA SER A 565 -7.54 22.76 -14.17
C SER A 565 -7.93 21.50 -13.40
N PRO A 566 -9.20 21.08 -13.41
CA PRO A 566 -9.64 19.87 -12.73
C PRO A 566 -8.87 18.60 -13.13
N THR A 567 -8.43 18.50 -14.40
CA THR A 567 -7.64 17.38 -14.90
C THR A 567 -6.22 17.38 -14.35
N GLU A 568 -5.58 18.55 -14.22
CA GLU A 568 -4.26 18.71 -13.61
C GLU A 568 -4.30 18.40 -12.12
N ILE A 569 -5.36 18.85 -11.41
CA ILE A 569 -5.58 18.50 -10.00
C ILE A 569 -5.68 16.98 -9.85
N ALA A 570 -6.52 16.32 -10.66
CA ALA A 570 -6.69 14.87 -10.60
C ALA A 570 -5.36 14.13 -10.86
N ALA A 571 -4.58 14.55 -11.85
CA ALA A 571 -3.26 13.97 -12.15
C ALA A 571 -2.28 14.17 -10.98
N ARG A 572 -2.18 15.40 -10.45
CA ARG A 572 -1.29 15.72 -9.32
C ARG A 572 -1.66 14.94 -8.07
N VAL A 573 -2.95 14.84 -7.78
CA VAL A 573 -3.48 14.09 -6.63
C VAL A 573 -3.20 12.60 -6.80
N GLY A 574 -3.44 12.04 -7.99
CA GLY A 574 -3.12 10.64 -8.32
C GLY A 574 -1.65 10.29 -8.03
N VAL A 575 -0.71 11.09 -8.55
CA VAL A 575 0.73 10.92 -8.31
C VAL A 575 1.08 11.04 -6.82
N THR A 576 0.46 11.99 -6.11
CA THR A 576 0.71 12.20 -4.67
C THR A 576 0.25 11.00 -3.85
N VAL A 577 -0.96 10.52 -4.11
CA VAL A 577 -1.56 9.37 -3.42
C VAL A 577 -0.75 8.11 -3.70
N GLU A 578 -0.39 7.85 -4.97
CA GLU A 578 0.45 6.72 -5.34
C GLU A 578 1.82 6.76 -4.63
N LYS A 579 2.48 7.92 -4.61
CA LYS A 579 3.76 8.11 -3.91
C LYS A 579 3.65 7.84 -2.41
N GLU A 580 2.57 8.28 -1.77
CA GLU A 580 2.33 8.03 -0.35
C GLU A 580 2.09 6.54 -0.06
N TYR A 581 1.27 5.87 -0.85
CA TYR A 581 1.05 4.42 -0.74
C TYR A 581 2.33 3.63 -0.96
N HIS A 582 3.07 4.00 -2.00
CA HIS A 582 4.36 3.40 -2.32
C HIS A 582 5.34 3.56 -1.16
N GLY A 583 5.45 4.76 -0.57
CA GLY A 583 6.29 5.02 0.60
C GLY A 583 5.85 4.25 1.85
N LYS A 584 4.54 4.13 2.12
CA LYS A 584 4.00 3.30 3.21
C LYS A 584 4.36 1.83 3.02
N ARG A 585 4.19 1.29 1.80
CA ARG A 585 4.54 -0.09 1.45
C ARG A 585 6.02 -0.36 1.64
N ILE A 586 6.90 0.55 1.21
CA ILE A 586 8.35 0.44 1.41
C ILE A 586 8.69 0.39 2.90
N ARG A 587 8.19 1.34 3.70
CA ARG A 587 8.46 1.38 5.15
C ARG A 587 7.97 0.11 5.85
N SER A 588 6.76 -0.33 5.52
CA SER A 588 6.18 -1.57 6.03
C SER A 588 7.05 -2.79 5.70
N ALA A 589 7.53 -2.89 4.45
CA ALA A 589 8.44 -3.96 4.03
C ALA A 589 9.79 -3.92 4.76
N GLN A 590 10.37 -2.73 4.92
CA GLN A 590 11.61 -2.52 5.68
C GLN A 590 11.45 -2.93 7.15
N THR A 591 10.35 -2.55 7.80
CA THR A 591 10.05 -2.92 9.18
C THR A 591 9.89 -4.42 9.35
N ARG A 592 9.16 -5.11 8.45
CA ARG A 592 9.07 -6.60 8.48
C ARG A 592 10.43 -7.25 8.33
N LYS A 593 11.27 -6.72 7.42
CA LYS A 593 12.60 -7.25 7.16
C LYS A 593 13.53 -7.09 8.37
N PHE A 594 13.49 -5.93 9.01
CA PHE A 594 14.20 -5.66 10.26
C PHE A 594 13.82 -6.68 11.33
N GLN A 595 12.53 -6.79 11.66
CA GLN A 595 12.06 -7.73 12.69
C GLN A 595 12.40 -9.18 12.39
N ARG A 596 12.24 -9.60 11.13
CA ARG A 596 12.61 -10.96 10.73
C ARG A 596 14.08 -11.23 11.01
N ARG A 597 14.96 -10.28 10.66
CA ARG A 597 16.40 -10.40 10.90
C ARG A 597 16.72 -10.37 12.39
N THR A 598 16.08 -9.49 13.16
CA THR A 598 16.21 -9.45 14.62
C THR A 598 15.81 -10.78 15.24
N GLY A 599 14.65 -11.34 14.87
CA GLY A 599 14.21 -12.64 15.36
C GLY A 599 15.14 -13.79 14.99
N VAL A 600 15.69 -13.79 13.77
CA VAL A 600 16.71 -14.78 13.36
C VAL A 600 17.96 -14.67 14.23
N VAL A 601 18.49 -13.46 14.41
CA VAL A 601 19.70 -13.24 15.23
C VAL A 601 19.45 -13.65 16.69
N THR A 602 18.33 -13.25 17.29
CA THR A 602 17.97 -13.63 18.66
C THR A 602 17.91 -15.15 18.82
N ASN A 603 17.30 -15.86 17.87
CA ASN A 603 17.21 -17.32 17.91
C ASN A 603 18.58 -17.99 17.74
N VAL A 604 19.44 -17.47 16.85
CA VAL A 604 20.79 -18.00 16.66
C VAL A 604 21.64 -17.79 17.92
N ILE A 605 21.52 -16.61 18.56
CA ILE A 605 22.19 -16.34 19.84
C ILE A 605 21.73 -17.35 20.89
N ALA A 606 20.42 -17.58 21.04
CA ALA A 606 19.90 -18.56 22.00
C ALA A 606 20.50 -19.97 21.78
N LEU A 607 20.47 -20.48 20.55
CA LEU A 607 21.05 -21.79 20.20
C LEU A 607 22.57 -21.85 20.44
N LYS A 608 23.29 -20.75 20.19
CA LYS A 608 24.74 -20.68 20.40
C LYS A 608 25.14 -20.52 21.86
N THR A 609 24.30 -19.88 22.66
CA THR A 609 24.46 -19.83 24.12
C THR A 609 24.31 -21.23 24.71
N GLU A 610 23.31 -22.00 24.28
CA GLU A 610 23.10 -23.39 24.75
C GLU A 610 24.28 -24.31 24.41
N SER A 611 24.91 -24.10 23.25
CA SER A 611 26.04 -24.91 22.78
C SER A 611 27.42 -24.34 23.11
N ASN A 612 27.48 -23.19 23.82
CA ASN A 612 28.70 -22.43 24.08
C ASN A 612 29.60 -22.27 22.85
N ALA A 613 29.00 -21.91 21.70
CA ALA A 613 29.71 -21.81 20.44
C ALA A 613 30.70 -20.62 20.44
N PRO A 614 31.91 -20.76 19.85
CA PRO A 614 32.94 -19.73 19.89
C PRO A 614 32.53 -18.43 19.16
N ASP A 615 31.61 -18.51 18.20
CA ASP A 615 31.12 -17.36 17.42
C ASP A 615 29.92 -16.64 18.09
N LEU A 616 29.54 -16.98 19.33
CA LEU A 616 28.46 -16.31 20.06
C LEU A 616 28.68 -14.78 20.15
N GLN A 617 29.91 -14.33 20.37
CA GLN A 617 30.24 -12.90 20.43
C GLN A 617 29.96 -12.19 19.09
N TYR A 618 30.24 -12.86 17.98
CA TYR A 618 29.97 -12.34 16.65
C TYR A 618 28.46 -12.18 16.38
N TRP A 619 27.63 -13.11 16.85
CA TRP A 619 26.18 -12.97 16.72
C TRP A 619 25.59 -11.86 17.59
N ASN A 620 26.12 -11.65 18.79
CA ASN A 620 25.76 -10.51 19.64
C ASN A 620 26.12 -9.18 18.97
N LEU A 621 27.25 -9.12 18.26
CA LEU A 621 27.58 -7.96 17.43
C LEU A 621 26.52 -7.75 16.33
N LEU A 622 26.19 -8.78 15.57
CA LEU A 622 25.20 -8.66 14.49
C LEU A 622 23.86 -8.12 15.00
N LYS A 623 23.50 -8.47 16.24
CA LYS A 623 22.34 -7.88 16.94
C LYS A 623 22.52 -6.38 17.15
N LYS A 624 23.66 -5.92 17.69
CA LYS A 624 23.98 -4.49 17.88
C LYS A 624 23.96 -3.72 16.55
N ILE A 625 24.53 -4.30 15.48
CA ILE A 625 24.49 -3.73 14.13
C ILE A 625 23.05 -3.55 13.62
N LEU A 626 22.19 -4.56 13.81
CA LEU A 626 20.78 -4.47 13.43
C LEU A 626 20.05 -3.40 14.23
N GLU A 627 20.25 -3.35 15.55
CA GLU A 627 19.63 -2.38 16.45
C GLU A 627 20.01 -0.94 16.06
N GLN A 628 21.28 -0.69 15.76
CA GLN A 628 21.75 0.61 15.28
C GLN A 628 21.16 0.98 13.91
N LEU A 629 21.10 0.04 12.96
CA LEU A 629 20.48 0.28 11.65
C LEU A 629 18.98 0.57 11.74
N GLY A 630 18.28 -0.12 12.65
CA GLY A 630 16.83 -0.12 12.75
C GLY A 630 16.14 -0.51 11.43
N HIS A 631 14.86 -0.14 11.32
CA HIS A 631 14.09 -0.41 10.10
C HIS A 631 14.49 0.49 8.92
N HIS A 632 14.91 1.73 9.17
CA HIS A 632 15.41 2.64 8.12
C HIS A 632 16.71 2.15 7.48
N GLY A 633 17.51 1.40 8.22
CA GLY A 633 18.71 0.75 7.72
C GLY A 633 18.45 -0.53 6.93
N MET A 634 17.20 -0.90 6.61
CA MET A 634 16.88 -2.05 5.77
C MET A 634 16.71 -1.66 4.30
N SER A 635 17.20 -2.51 3.38
CA SER A 635 17.00 -2.31 1.95
C SER A 635 15.51 -2.49 1.58
N PRO A 636 14.92 -1.55 0.82
CA PRO A 636 13.55 -1.70 0.34
C PRO A 636 13.46 -2.85 -0.66
N GLU A 637 12.33 -3.55 -0.64
CA GLU A 637 12.02 -4.63 -1.57
C GLU A 637 10.76 -4.21 -2.32
N GLU A 638 10.83 -4.17 -3.65
CA GLU A 638 9.68 -3.89 -4.51
C GLU A 638 9.21 -5.16 -5.18
N SER A 639 7.90 -5.35 -5.28
CA SER A 639 7.33 -6.41 -6.10
C SER A 639 7.50 -6.05 -7.57
N GLY A 640 8.23 -6.87 -8.31
CA GLY A 640 8.37 -6.78 -9.75
C GLY A 640 7.92 -8.07 -10.43
N THR A 641 7.91 -8.05 -11.74
CA THR A 641 7.75 -9.23 -12.58
C THR A 641 9.00 -9.42 -13.41
N GLN A 642 9.50 -10.65 -13.48
CA GLN A 642 10.62 -11.01 -14.34
C GLN A 642 10.20 -12.20 -15.21
N MET A 643 10.50 -12.12 -16.50
CA MET A 643 10.36 -13.26 -17.40
C MET A 643 11.50 -14.24 -17.13
N SER A 644 11.18 -15.39 -16.53
CA SER A 644 12.12 -16.50 -16.34
C SER A 644 11.59 -17.70 -17.13
N ASN A 645 12.39 -18.22 -18.07
CA ASN A 645 12.02 -19.34 -18.95
C ASN A 645 10.71 -19.11 -19.74
N GLY A 646 10.45 -17.87 -20.18
CA GLY A 646 9.23 -17.53 -20.91
C GLY A 646 7.96 -17.41 -20.04
N MET A 647 8.08 -17.55 -18.72
CA MET A 647 6.98 -17.34 -17.77
C MET A 647 7.23 -16.08 -16.94
N THR A 648 6.21 -15.23 -16.82
CA THR A 648 6.23 -14.07 -15.93
C THR A 648 6.15 -14.53 -14.48
N MET A 649 7.27 -14.49 -13.77
CA MET A 649 7.33 -14.80 -12.34
C MET A 649 7.29 -13.50 -11.53
N GLN A 650 6.58 -13.52 -10.39
CA GLN A 650 6.65 -12.45 -9.42
C GLN A 650 7.98 -12.56 -8.68
N VAL A 651 8.79 -11.50 -8.73
CA VAL A 651 10.09 -11.42 -8.07
C VAL A 651 10.12 -10.25 -7.11
N PHE A 652 10.93 -10.33 -6.06
CA PHE A 652 11.25 -9.17 -5.23
C PHE A 652 12.52 -8.52 -5.74
N ILE A 653 12.40 -7.29 -6.23
CA ILE A 653 13.51 -6.45 -6.65
C ILE A 653 14.07 -5.76 -5.40
N VAL A 654 15.28 -6.13 -5.01
CA VAL A 654 15.99 -5.57 -3.86
C VAL A 654 16.85 -4.41 -4.35
N ARG A 655 16.57 -3.19 -3.89
CA ARG A 655 17.40 -2.03 -4.23
C ARG A 655 18.57 -1.89 -3.25
N LEU A 656 19.75 -1.58 -3.77
CA LEU A 656 20.96 -1.43 -2.97
C LEU A 656 21.00 -0.08 -2.25
N CYS A 657 21.38 -0.06 -0.98
CA CYS A 657 21.56 1.19 -0.23
C CYS A 657 22.97 1.73 -0.47
N LYS A 658 23.15 2.68 -1.38
CA LYS A 658 24.45 3.31 -1.71
C LYS A 658 25.26 3.73 -0.48
N TRP A 659 24.57 4.28 0.51
CA TRP A 659 25.16 4.80 1.73
C TRP A 659 25.73 3.74 2.65
N ARG A 660 25.30 2.48 2.54
CA ARG A 660 25.67 1.42 3.47
C ARG A 660 27.03 0.83 3.09
N ALA A 661 27.91 0.65 4.06
CA ALA A 661 29.19 -0.03 3.86
C ALA A 661 28.97 -1.45 3.28
N PRO A 662 29.75 -1.88 2.27
CA PRO A 662 29.60 -3.19 1.63
C PRO A 662 29.66 -4.37 2.63
N GLN A 663 30.53 -4.27 3.64
CA GLN A 663 30.71 -5.30 4.67
C GLN A 663 29.42 -5.52 5.50
N VAL A 664 28.72 -4.44 5.84
CA VAL A 664 27.42 -4.52 6.53
C VAL A 664 26.40 -5.24 5.65
N THR A 665 26.44 -5.03 4.33
CA THR A 665 25.56 -5.74 3.39
C THR A 665 25.84 -7.25 3.39
N GLU A 666 27.11 -7.67 3.43
CA GLU A 666 27.48 -9.08 3.55
C GLU A 666 27.02 -9.70 4.88
N HIS A 667 27.15 -8.98 5.99
CA HIS A 667 26.61 -9.43 7.28
C HIS A 667 25.09 -9.60 7.26
N LEU A 668 24.36 -8.69 6.62
CA LEU A 668 22.91 -8.81 6.46
C LEU A 668 22.52 -10.01 5.55
N LYS A 669 23.34 -10.35 4.55
CA LYS A 669 23.16 -11.56 3.73
C LYS A 669 23.40 -12.83 4.55
N LEU A 670 24.40 -12.83 5.44
CA LEU A 670 24.66 -13.94 6.36
C LEU A 670 23.45 -14.22 7.25
N ILE A 671 22.85 -13.17 7.83
CA ILE A 671 21.62 -13.29 8.65
C ILE A 671 20.47 -13.85 7.81
N ASP A 672 20.25 -13.34 6.60
CA ASP A 672 19.19 -13.85 5.71
C ASP A 672 19.43 -15.32 5.32
N ASN A 673 20.68 -15.76 5.18
CA ASN A 673 21.03 -17.16 4.89
C ASN A 673 20.80 -18.07 6.10
N MET A 674 21.14 -17.64 7.31
CA MET A 674 20.86 -18.40 8.53
C MET A 674 19.34 -18.55 8.74
N GLY A 675 18.55 -17.53 8.42
CA GLY A 675 17.09 -17.62 8.44
C GLY A 675 16.51 -18.65 7.45
N LYS A 676 17.31 -19.21 6.53
CA LYS A 676 16.89 -20.30 5.63
C LYS A 676 17.09 -21.68 6.23
N LEU A 677 17.80 -21.82 7.35
CA LEU A 677 18.00 -23.11 7.99
C LEU A 677 16.67 -23.69 8.48
N PRO A 678 16.37 -24.98 8.22
CA PRO A 678 15.12 -25.61 8.64
C PRO A 678 14.82 -25.50 10.14
N ALA A 679 15.87 -25.43 10.97
CA ALA A 679 15.73 -25.24 12.41
C ALA A 679 15.14 -23.88 12.81
N LEU A 680 15.36 -22.85 11.97
CA LEU A 680 14.90 -21.47 12.20
C LEU A 680 13.69 -21.11 11.34
N GLN A 681 13.48 -21.82 10.24
CA GLN A 681 12.27 -21.71 9.46
C GLN A 681 11.10 -22.33 10.23
N GLY A 682 10.27 -21.48 10.84
CA GLY A 682 8.94 -21.91 11.25
C GLY A 682 8.23 -22.61 10.08
N ARG A 683 7.25 -23.49 10.36
CA ARG A 683 6.52 -24.32 9.38
C ARG A 683 5.65 -23.51 8.39
N LYS A 684 6.22 -22.52 7.70
CA LYS A 684 5.56 -21.69 6.70
C LYS A 684 5.56 -22.47 5.38
N ALA A 685 4.35 -22.68 4.85
CA ALA A 685 4.10 -23.51 3.67
C ALA A 685 4.40 -22.80 2.33
N SER A 686 4.68 -21.49 2.34
CA SER A 686 4.96 -20.73 1.12
C SER A 686 6.43 -20.87 0.72
N ARG A 687 6.69 -21.29 -0.52
CA ARG A 687 8.04 -21.23 -1.11
C ARG A 687 8.53 -19.78 -1.08
N PRO A 688 9.79 -19.51 -0.71
CA PRO A 688 10.35 -18.18 -0.80
C PRO A 688 10.24 -17.65 -2.24
N THR A 689 9.62 -16.48 -2.41
CA THR A 689 9.64 -15.76 -3.67
C THR A 689 11.08 -15.40 -4.04
N GLU A 690 11.42 -15.56 -5.31
CA GLU A 690 12.75 -15.23 -5.83
C GLU A 690 13.08 -13.75 -5.63
N ARG A 691 14.35 -13.47 -5.32
CA ARG A 691 14.86 -12.13 -5.03
C ARG A 691 15.93 -11.78 -6.05
N VAL A 692 15.73 -10.66 -6.73
CA VAL A 692 16.61 -10.15 -7.78
C VAL A 692 17.16 -8.82 -7.31
N TRP A 693 18.46 -8.59 -7.48
CA TRP A 693 19.06 -7.31 -7.16
C TRP A 693 18.75 -6.32 -8.28
N SER A 694 18.33 -5.12 -7.91
CA SER A 694 18.18 -4.02 -8.87
C SER A 694 19.55 -3.44 -9.19
N ASP A 695 19.79 -3.16 -10.47
CA ASP A 695 20.90 -2.28 -10.87
C ASP A 695 20.62 -0.81 -10.47
N THR A 696 19.37 -0.49 -10.16
CA THR A 696 18.96 0.83 -9.68
C THR A 696 19.19 0.93 -8.18
N ASP A 697 20.09 1.83 -7.84
CA ASP A 697 20.36 2.18 -6.46
C ASP A 697 19.16 2.83 -5.76
N TYR A 698 19.08 2.61 -4.44
CA TYR A 698 18.09 3.25 -3.59
C TYR A 698 18.61 4.58 -3.04
N ASP A 699 17.97 5.67 -3.46
CA ASP A 699 18.26 7.03 -3.00
C ASP A 699 17.57 7.38 -1.67
N GLY A 700 17.27 6.38 -0.84
CA GLY A 700 16.72 6.64 0.49
C GLY A 700 17.72 7.31 1.42
N ARG A 701 17.21 8.21 2.28
CA ARG A 701 18.00 8.91 3.29
C ARG A 701 18.67 7.90 4.24
N ALA A 702 19.97 8.08 4.46
CA ALA A 702 20.71 7.27 5.43
C ALA A 702 20.28 7.63 6.87
N PRO A 703 20.16 6.66 7.78
CA PRO A 703 19.88 6.95 9.19
C PRO A 703 20.98 7.83 9.80
N PRO A 704 20.62 8.88 10.57
CA PRO A 704 21.60 9.64 11.33
C PRO A 704 22.09 8.86 12.55
N GLY A 705 23.25 9.25 13.11
CA GLY A 705 23.79 8.69 14.34
C GLY A 705 24.54 7.36 14.19
N LEU A 706 24.75 6.85 12.98
CA LEU A 706 25.48 5.59 12.81
C LEU A 706 27.00 5.81 12.96
N PRO A 707 27.74 4.79 13.42
CA PRO A 707 29.19 4.80 13.36
C PRO A 707 29.72 4.97 11.93
N ARG A 708 30.84 5.69 11.77
CA ARG A 708 31.48 5.96 10.46
C ARG A 708 31.65 4.71 9.60
N ALA A 709 32.04 3.59 10.22
CA ALA A 709 32.30 2.31 9.57
C ALA A 709 31.05 1.67 8.92
N MET A 710 29.84 2.11 9.28
CA MET A 710 28.60 1.60 8.69
C MET A 710 28.23 2.31 7.37
N TYR A 711 28.90 3.41 7.07
CA TYR A 711 28.70 4.17 5.85
C TYR A 711 29.74 3.81 4.78
N ASN A 712 29.35 3.88 3.51
CA ASN A 712 30.25 3.72 2.39
C ASN A 712 31.11 4.99 2.23
N ASP A 713 32.43 4.84 2.32
CA ASP A 713 33.37 5.98 2.24
C ASP A 713 33.33 6.71 0.91
N ALA A 714 33.08 6.03 -0.20
CA ALA A 714 32.93 6.69 -1.51
C ALA A 714 31.69 7.59 -1.50
N TRP A 715 30.56 7.05 -1.05
CA TRP A 715 29.31 7.81 -0.94
C TRP A 715 29.44 9.00 0.01
N LEU A 716 30.13 8.84 1.16
CA LEU A 716 30.37 9.93 2.11
C LEU A 716 31.24 11.06 1.54
N LYS A 717 32.20 10.74 0.66
CA LYS A 717 33.06 11.73 -0.01
C LYS A 717 32.28 12.57 -1.02
N ASP A 718 31.23 11.98 -1.62
CA ASP A 718 30.38 12.66 -2.60
C ASP A 718 29.34 13.59 -1.93
N LEU A 719 29.17 13.51 -0.61
CA LEU A 719 28.23 14.36 0.12
C LEU A 719 28.78 15.75 0.40
N SER A 720 27.87 16.73 0.40
CA SER A 720 28.18 18.07 0.90
C SER A 720 28.49 18.05 2.40
N ARG A 721 29.32 19.00 2.87
CA ARG A 721 29.65 19.14 4.29
C ARG A 721 28.41 19.24 5.18
N ALA A 722 27.39 20.00 4.76
CA ALA A 722 26.14 20.15 5.50
C ALA A 722 25.38 18.81 5.61
N SER A 723 25.38 18.00 4.55
CA SER A 723 24.78 16.67 4.56
C SER A 723 25.53 15.71 5.49
N VAL A 724 26.86 15.80 5.55
CA VAL A 724 27.66 15.00 6.49
C VAL A 724 27.39 15.40 7.95
N GLU A 725 27.25 16.70 8.23
CA GLU A 725 26.88 17.22 9.55
C GLU A 725 25.47 16.77 9.97
N GLU A 726 24.50 16.75 9.03
CA GLU A 726 23.13 16.26 9.27
C GLU A 726 23.08 14.75 9.60
N LEU A 727 24.05 13.96 9.14
CA LEU A 727 24.13 12.54 9.48
C LEU A 727 24.52 12.31 10.94
N GLN A 728 25.07 13.29 11.65
CA GLN A 728 25.49 13.14 13.05
C GLN A 728 26.34 11.87 13.25
N ILE A 729 27.34 11.67 12.40
CA ILE A 729 28.15 10.45 12.37
C ILE A 729 28.75 10.23 13.76
N SER A 730 28.46 9.07 14.35
CA SER A 730 28.99 8.72 15.67
C SER A 730 30.50 8.52 15.60
N GLU A 731 31.22 9.11 16.55
CA GLU A 731 32.65 8.89 16.77
C GLU A 731 32.95 7.52 17.40
N GLU A 732 31.92 6.76 17.78
CA GLU A 732 32.10 5.40 18.30
C GLU A 732 32.90 4.60 17.27
N ALA A 733 34.16 4.33 17.61
CA ALA A 733 35.05 3.52 16.80
C ALA A 733 34.46 2.12 16.77
N PHE A 734 33.79 1.80 15.67
CA PHE A 734 33.37 0.45 15.40
C PHE A 734 34.60 -0.32 14.89
N GLU A 735 35.55 -0.61 15.80
CA GLU A 735 36.75 -1.42 15.55
C GLU A 735 36.41 -2.80 14.95
N PHE A 736 35.13 -3.16 15.04
CA PHE A 736 34.51 -4.44 14.79
C PHE A 736 34.54 -4.97 13.35
N LEU A 737 34.56 -4.13 12.31
CA LEU A 737 34.69 -4.67 10.94
C LEU A 737 36.04 -5.37 10.73
N ASN A 738 37.07 -5.00 11.48
CA ASN A 738 38.38 -5.63 11.40
C ASN A 738 38.45 -6.94 12.20
N LEU A 739 37.75 -7.06 13.33
CA LEU A 739 37.76 -8.26 14.17
C LEU A 739 36.91 -9.41 13.60
N ALA A 740 35.81 -9.10 12.90
CA ALA A 740 34.96 -10.12 12.27
C ALA A 740 35.66 -10.86 11.13
N VAL A 741 36.56 -10.17 10.40
CA VAL A 741 37.34 -10.77 9.31
C VAL A 741 38.43 -11.71 9.84
N GLN A 742 38.88 -11.54 11.08
CA GLN A 742 39.94 -12.37 11.67
C GLN A 742 39.42 -13.66 12.31
N ASN A 743 38.11 -13.76 12.57
CA ASN A 743 37.48 -14.90 13.27
C ASN A 743 36.60 -15.77 12.35
N LEU A 744 36.49 -15.43 11.07
CA LEU A 744 35.92 -16.24 9.98
C LEU A 744 37.07 -16.90 9.22
#